data_AF-A0AAW1NS22-F1
#
_entry.id   AF-A0AAW1NS22-F1
#
_cell.length_a   1.000
_cell.length_b   1.000
_cell.length_c   1.000
_cell.angle_alpha   90.00
_cell.angle_beta   90.00
_cell.angle_gamma   90.00
#
_symmetry.space_group_name_H-M   'P 1'
#
loop_
_entity.id
_entity.type
_entity.pdbx_description
1 polymer ?
#
loop_
_entity_poly.entity_id
_entity_poly.type
_entity_poly.pdbx_seq_one_letter_code
_entity_poly.pdbx_strand_id
1 'polypeptide(L)'
;MPGFFGEPCALHNTKAWGSKQYILNVWDRLPRQDPRAQRSRRGSLRALVQAQDPLLLRVARGEDAERVPVWLMRQAGRYMPEFRRYSDQYGFRHRSETADIAIELSLQPWRAFQPDGVIMFSDILTPLPALGIEFDVVPKKGPIIQQPLRSMEQIQELRPLEDPGQSLPFIHTILQALRQEVGSASTVLGFVGSPWTLAAYAVEGKSDKHCMKTKTMMFHNPRMLHALLKHLTEALVRYVCHQIDSGAQVVQIFDSWAHHLSPAQFQEFSLPYAEEIIQRVHAERPSTPLIFHANGGTGKLGQIGAHCSADVLGPSSASSVHGQYVASDTTHRKESLGFSDGAASTAQYDYQAPSSITAATELSALSALSSVVPDTYLSRSLHVLASPKAATVSSSVLYGILQSPGSQREAETAIQRAIYYDQCESLAGPQKLACQVDKAVVNVGALFVRRVEGRVSTEVDPRFAFNTDQIVARALNLTAQYKDMGVPQERTLMRIPGSWEGIQAAKILESKGISTHIILVYSFAQAAAAAQAGASVIQPNLGQLGDWFRRNPGAIRDPTGPRQDSGSLGLGDNPGLKLVERIYNYCHKHHPRTKVMVSGIRRKQDALALAGMDYLVVGDKVLSELGGTDTLQGYNDGFSASGPEQPGSTVEARLTPAKAAATQFASEDTEPLGEADFRDRLGQTGQELLDHGVRGLVADLGRFEDAFTKYVGSAE
;
A
#
# COMPACT_ATOMS: atom_id res chain seq x y z
N MET A 1 60.36 -6.46 13.08
CA MET A 1 60.83 -6.09 14.45
C MET A 1 61.26 -4.63 14.42
N PRO A 2 61.05 -3.86 15.50
CA PRO A 2 59.81 -3.72 16.28
C PRO A 2 59.62 -2.25 16.79
N GLY A 3 58.56 -1.99 17.56
CA GLY A 3 58.49 -0.79 18.42
C GLY A 3 57.06 -0.25 18.60
N PHE A 4 56.15 -0.98 19.26
CA PHE A 4 55.86 -0.93 20.70
C PHE A 4 54.71 0.04 21.10
N PHE A 5 53.60 -0.59 21.51
CA PHE A 5 52.70 -0.32 22.64
C PHE A 5 51.85 0.96 22.74
N GLY A 6 50.54 0.71 22.89
CA GLY A 6 49.51 1.59 23.44
C GLY A 6 48.17 0.84 23.52
N GLU A 7 48.00 0.01 24.55
CA GLU A 7 46.75 -0.70 24.91
C GLU A 7 45.70 0.25 25.56
N PRO A 8 44.46 -0.19 25.86
CA PRO A 8 43.23 0.50 25.47
C PRO A 8 42.46 1.18 26.61
N CYS A 9 41.55 2.09 26.28
CA CYS A 9 40.46 2.51 27.17
C CYS A 9 39.14 1.89 26.71
N ALA A 10 38.54 1.12 27.60
CA ALA A 10 37.31 0.35 27.43
C ALA A 10 36.06 1.22 27.18
N LEU A 11 35.17 0.76 26.29
CA LEU A 11 33.76 1.18 26.27
C LEU A 11 32.86 -0.04 26.09
N HIS A 12 31.86 -0.08 26.95
CA HIS A 12 30.95 -1.19 27.21
C HIS A 12 29.88 -1.37 26.12
N ASN A 13 29.50 -2.64 25.95
CA ASN A 13 28.32 -3.22 25.30
C ASN A 13 27.19 -2.25 24.86
N THR A 14 26.92 -2.23 23.56
CA THR A 14 25.56 -2.11 23.01
C THR A 14 25.40 -3.06 21.82
N LYS A 15 24.35 -3.89 21.88
CA LYS A 15 23.99 -4.87 20.84
C LYS A 15 23.07 -4.19 19.83
N ALA A 16 23.50 -4.08 18.58
CA ALA A 16 22.65 -3.70 17.45
C ALA A 16 22.19 -4.95 16.68
N TRP A 17 20.88 -5.11 16.44
CA TRP A 17 20.38 -6.11 15.49
C TRP A 17 19.13 -5.61 14.72
N GLY A 18 19.28 -5.57 13.40
CA GLY A 18 18.46 -6.37 12.46
C GLY A 18 16.98 -6.03 12.32
N SER A 19 16.66 -5.29 11.26
CA SER A 19 15.35 -4.82 10.81
C SER A 19 14.31 -5.90 10.43
N LYS A 20 13.06 -5.73 10.92
CA LYS A 20 11.78 -5.70 10.17
C LYS A 20 10.63 -5.36 11.17
N GLN A 21 9.90 -4.25 10.97
CA GLN A 21 8.81 -3.81 11.85
C GLN A 21 7.49 -3.59 11.09
N TYR A 22 6.40 -4.16 11.61
CA TYR A 22 5.24 -3.40 12.13
C TYR A 22 4.84 -4.04 13.48
N ILE A 23 4.38 -3.21 14.41
CA ILE A 23 4.32 -3.47 15.86
C ILE A 23 3.31 -4.60 16.19
N LEU A 24 3.85 -5.82 16.31
CA LEU A 24 3.43 -6.93 17.18
C LEU A 24 4.76 -7.60 17.57
N ASN A 25 5.20 -7.48 18.83
CA ASN A 25 6.46 -8.11 19.22
C ASN A 25 6.21 -9.57 19.65
N VAL A 26 6.46 -10.50 18.74
CA VAL A 26 6.65 -11.93 19.04
C VAL A 26 8.14 -12.23 18.88
N TRP A 27 8.81 -12.62 19.96
CA TRP A 27 10.18 -13.12 19.93
C TRP A 27 10.15 -14.59 20.37
N ASP A 28 10.37 -15.50 19.42
CA ASP A 28 10.54 -16.92 19.70
C ASP A 28 11.98 -17.30 19.35
N ARG A 29 12.68 -17.97 20.27
CA ARG A 29 13.75 -18.88 19.85
C ARG A 29 13.96 -20.05 20.79
N LEU A 30 14.24 -21.15 20.09
CA LEU A 30 14.50 -22.53 20.48
C LEU A 30 15.40 -22.72 21.72
N PRO A 31 15.20 -23.82 22.46
CA PRO A 31 15.74 -24.03 23.80
C PRO A 31 17.25 -24.32 23.78
N ARG A 32 17.98 -23.71 24.70
CA ARG A 32 19.27 -24.24 25.17
C ARG A 32 19.03 -25.13 26.39
N GLN A 33 19.42 -26.38 26.26
CA GLN A 33 19.50 -27.35 27.35
C GLN A 33 20.67 -26.98 28.27
N ASP A 34 20.40 -26.91 29.57
CA ASP A 34 21.40 -27.21 30.60
C ASP A 34 20.83 -28.31 31.53
N PRO A 35 21.42 -29.51 31.53
CA PRO A 35 20.93 -30.64 32.30
C PRO A 35 21.52 -30.62 33.70
N ARG A 36 20.79 -30.06 34.69
CA ARG A 36 20.85 -30.43 36.12
C ARG A 36 19.95 -29.52 36.97
N ALA A 37 18.67 -29.86 37.07
CA ALA A 37 17.84 -29.55 38.25
C ALA A 37 16.48 -30.29 38.18
N GLN A 38 16.50 -31.62 38.10
CA GLN A 38 15.34 -32.41 38.53
C GLN A 38 15.47 -32.64 40.04
N ARG A 39 14.57 -32.03 40.84
CA ARG A 39 13.74 -32.73 41.85
C ARG A 39 13.04 -31.78 42.83
N SER A 40 11.73 -32.01 42.96
CA SER A 40 10.90 -31.79 44.16
C SER A 40 10.70 -30.31 44.58
N ARG A 41 9.50 -29.77 44.77
CA ARG A 41 8.32 -30.32 45.45
C ARG A 41 7.12 -29.43 45.13
N ARG A 42 5.98 -30.06 44.85
CA ARG A 42 4.65 -29.46 45.01
C ARG A 42 4.49 -28.99 46.45
N GLY A 43 4.10 -27.74 46.67
CA GLY A 43 3.66 -27.25 47.98
C GLY A 43 3.84 -25.75 48.15
N SER A 44 2.70 -25.05 48.28
CA SER A 44 2.53 -23.65 48.70
C SER A 44 2.24 -22.63 47.58
N LEU A 45 1.06 -22.78 46.97
CA LEU A 45 0.28 -21.65 46.46
C LEU A 45 -0.19 -20.83 47.66
N ARG A 46 0.15 -19.53 47.69
CA ARG A 46 -0.10 -18.51 48.74
C ARG A 46 1.00 -18.35 49.80
N ALA A 47 2.09 -17.69 49.42
CA ALA A 47 2.69 -16.61 50.20
C ALA A 47 3.83 -15.95 49.40
N LEU A 48 3.86 -14.61 49.42
CA LEU A 48 4.91 -13.70 48.90
C LEU A 48 4.95 -13.48 47.38
N VAL A 49 3.91 -12.86 46.81
CA VAL A 49 4.10 -12.01 45.63
C VAL A 49 4.75 -10.72 46.15
N GLN A 50 6.08 -10.65 46.17
CA GLN A 50 6.74 -9.35 46.15
C GLN A 50 6.21 -8.63 44.90
N ALA A 51 5.75 -7.39 45.05
CA ALA A 51 5.22 -6.60 43.94
C ALA A 51 6.34 -6.40 42.92
N GLN A 52 6.38 -7.27 41.92
CA GLN A 52 7.36 -7.22 40.85
C GLN A 52 7.02 -6.03 39.96
N ASP A 53 8.03 -5.30 39.50
CA ASP A 53 7.85 -4.19 38.58
C ASP A 53 7.08 -4.67 37.32
N PRO A 54 6.24 -3.80 36.71
CA PRO A 54 5.48 -4.18 35.53
C PRO A 54 6.38 -4.65 34.38
N LEU A 55 5.86 -5.56 33.55
CA LEU A 55 6.63 -6.23 32.50
C LEU A 55 7.33 -5.27 31.52
N LEU A 56 6.61 -4.25 31.01
CA LEU A 56 7.18 -3.30 30.07
C LEU A 56 8.31 -2.47 30.70
N LEU A 57 8.19 -2.09 31.98
CA LEU A 57 9.24 -1.37 32.70
C LEU A 57 10.51 -2.21 32.83
N ARG A 58 10.38 -3.48 33.24
CA ARG A 58 11.51 -4.42 33.36
C ARG A 58 12.23 -4.58 32.02
N VAL A 59 11.47 -4.79 30.95
CA VAL A 59 12.03 -4.95 29.60
C VAL A 59 12.67 -3.66 29.10
N ALA A 60 12.09 -2.49 29.39
CA ALA A 60 12.69 -1.21 29.03
C ALA A 60 14.01 -0.94 29.76
N ARG A 61 14.24 -1.58 30.92
CA ARG A 61 15.53 -1.57 31.64
C ARG A 61 16.52 -2.65 31.14
N GLY A 62 16.13 -3.45 30.15
CA GLY A 62 16.92 -4.56 29.64
C GLY A 62 16.93 -5.80 30.53
N GLU A 63 15.97 -5.93 31.46
CA GLU A 63 15.82 -7.12 32.29
C GLU A 63 15.19 -8.28 31.51
N ASP A 64 15.52 -9.51 31.90
CA ASP A 64 14.90 -10.72 31.35
C ASP A 64 13.40 -10.78 31.73
N ALA A 65 12.59 -11.20 30.76
CA ALA A 65 11.13 -11.20 30.85
C ALA A 65 10.52 -12.51 30.36
N GLU A 66 9.43 -12.90 30.99
CA GLU A 66 8.70 -14.14 30.70
C GLU A 66 7.99 -14.14 29.34
N ARG A 67 7.67 -12.96 28.83
CA ARG A 67 7.10 -12.73 27.50
C ARG A 67 7.40 -11.31 27.05
N VAL A 68 7.11 -11.04 25.78
CA VAL A 68 7.30 -9.70 25.23
C VAL A 68 6.17 -8.77 25.67
N PRO A 69 6.47 -7.52 26.08
CA PRO A 69 5.45 -6.57 26.48
C PRO A 69 4.76 -5.97 25.26
N VAL A 70 3.46 -5.76 25.39
CA VAL A 70 2.58 -5.16 24.39
C VAL A 70 1.99 -3.88 24.97
N TRP A 71 2.18 -2.76 24.27
CA TRP A 71 1.51 -1.52 24.58
C TRP A 71 1.08 -0.82 23.27
N LEU A 72 0.05 0.01 23.34
CA LEU A 72 -0.58 0.58 22.16
C LEU A 72 -0.07 2.02 21.95
N MET A 73 0.75 2.20 20.90
CA MET A 73 1.41 3.46 20.53
C MET A 73 0.46 4.44 19.82
N ARG A 74 -0.66 4.74 20.48
CA ARG A 74 -1.64 5.82 20.28
C ARG A 74 -2.93 5.40 20.95
N GLN A 75 -3.84 6.36 21.12
CA GLN A 75 -5.17 6.20 21.70
C GLN A 75 -5.98 5.10 21.01
N ALA A 76 -5.79 3.86 21.42
CA ALA A 76 -6.52 2.70 20.92
C ALA A 76 -8.02 2.86 21.12
N GLY A 77 -8.43 3.60 22.15
CA GLY A 77 -9.84 3.83 22.46
C GLY A 77 -10.61 4.64 21.41
N ARG A 78 -9.99 5.30 20.42
CA ARG A 78 -10.69 6.20 19.48
C ARG A 78 -11.86 5.58 18.72
N TYR A 79 -11.84 4.27 18.50
CA TYR A 79 -12.95 3.55 17.86
C TYR A 79 -14.06 3.16 18.85
N MET A 80 -13.75 3.10 20.16
CA MET A 80 -14.67 2.66 21.19
C MET A 80 -15.84 3.64 21.31
N PRO A 81 -17.10 3.16 21.42
CA PRO A 81 -18.26 4.02 21.62
C PRO A 81 -18.12 4.94 22.85
N GLU A 82 -17.53 4.44 23.93
CA GLU A 82 -17.34 5.16 25.19
C GLU A 82 -16.40 6.36 25.03
N PHE A 83 -15.29 6.17 24.30
CA PHE A 83 -14.38 7.25 23.95
C PHE A 83 -15.07 8.30 23.07
N ARG A 84 -15.86 7.84 22.09
CA ARG A 84 -16.55 8.72 21.14
C ARG A 84 -17.52 9.67 21.82
N ARG A 85 -18.21 9.24 22.89
CA ARG A 85 -19.06 10.12 23.71
C ARG A 85 -18.32 11.37 24.19
N TYR A 86 -17.06 11.24 24.62
CA TYR A 86 -16.25 12.38 25.01
C TYR A 86 -15.80 13.19 23.79
N SER A 87 -15.36 12.55 22.71
CA SER A 87 -14.87 13.27 21.52
C SER A 87 -15.94 14.08 20.80
N ASP A 88 -17.19 13.63 20.86
CA ASP A 88 -18.33 14.32 20.27
C ASP A 88 -18.75 15.53 21.09
N GLN A 89 -18.51 15.50 22.41
CA GLN A 89 -18.90 16.56 23.34
C GLN A 89 -17.81 17.61 23.57
N TYR A 90 -16.54 17.21 23.61
CA TYR A 90 -15.43 18.06 24.05
C TYR A 90 -14.30 18.14 23.02
N GLY A 91 -13.80 19.36 22.80
CA GLY A 91 -12.59 19.60 22.00
C GLY A 91 -11.37 18.86 22.55
N PHE A 92 -10.37 18.59 21.70
CA PHE A 92 -9.23 17.75 22.09
C PHE A 92 -8.46 18.29 23.30
N ARG A 93 -8.10 19.59 23.30
CA ARG A 93 -7.38 20.23 24.41
C ARG A 93 -8.14 20.10 25.72
N HIS A 94 -9.45 20.36 25.71
CA HIS A 94 -10.27 20.17 26.90
C HIS A 94 -10.20 18.73 27.44
N ARG A 95 -10.21 17.72 26.55
CA ARG A 95 -10.09 16.32 26.96
C ARG A 95 -8.71 15.92 27.45
N SER A 96 -7.64 16.54 26.95
CA SER A 96 -6.26 16.25 27.37
C SER A 96 -5.78 17.06 28.56
N GLU A 97 -6.38 18.22 28.82
CA GLU A 97 -5.97 19.15 29.88
C GLU A 97 -6.93 19.12 31.08
N THR A 98 -8.08 18.45 30.97
CA THR A 98 -8.96 18.15 32.10
C THR A 98 -8.60 16.79 32.67
N ALA A 99 -8.05 16.77 33.90
CA ALA A 99 -7.47 15.58 34.51
C ALA A 99 -8.43 14.38 34.53
N ASP A 100 -9.65 14.53 35.02
CA ASP A 100 -10.62 13.42 35.12
C ASP A 100 -10.95 12.80 33.77
N ILE A 101 -11.08 13.62 32.72
CA ILE A 101 -11.35 13.16 31.36
C ILE A 101 -10.12 12.44 30.80
N ALA A 102 -8.93 13.02 30.95
CA ALA A 102 -7.70 12.41 30.45
C ALA A 102 -7.41 11.07 31.15
N ILE A 103 -7.66 10.96 32.46
CA ILE A 103 -7.54 9.71 33.23
C ILE A 103 -8.50 8.66 32.66
N GLU A 104 -9.79 8.98 32.53
CA GLU A 104 -10.79 8.05 32.01
C GLU A 104 -10.44 7.56 30.59
N LEU A 105 -10.07 8.48 29.68
CA LEU A 105 -9.69 8.13 28.31
C LEU A 105 -8.40 7.32 28.23
N SER A 106 -7.48 7.47 29.19
CA SER A 106 -6.26 6.66 29.28
C SER A 106 -6.56 5.25 29.79
N LEU A 107 -7.51 5.10 30.73
CA LEU A 107 -7.86 3.81 31.33
C LEU A 107 -8.81 2.97 30.46
N GLN A 108 -9.60 3.57 29.57
CA GLN A 108 -10.52 2.82 28.70
C GLN A 108 -9.83 1.69 27.90
N PRO A 109 -8.75 1.94 27.13
CA PRO A 109 -8.03 0.86 26.44
C PRO A 109 -7.40 -0.13 27.40
N TRP A 110 -6.96 0.34 28.58
CA TRP A 110 -6.36 -0.54 29.56
C TRP A 110 -7.37 -1.52 30.15
N ARG A 111 -8.55 -1.04 30.52
CA ARG A 111 -9.66 -1.88 31.00
C ARG A 111 -10.10 -2.91 29.94
N ALA A 112 -10.10 -2.51 28.66
CA ALA A 112 -10.53 -3.36 27.56
C ALA A 112 -9.50 -4.43 27.14
N PHE A 113 -8.20 -4.09 27.12
CA PHE A 113 -7.16 -4.96 26.52
C PHE A 113 -6.07 -5.41 27.50
N GLN A 114 -5.99 -4.81 28.69
CA GLN A 114 -4.96 -5.06 29.70
C GLN A 114 -3.52 -5.07 29.10
N PRO A 115 -3.12 -4.04 28.31
CA PRO A 115 -1.76 -3.93 27.79
C PRO A 115 -0.74 -3.71 28.91
N ASP A 116 0.53 -4.06 28.64
CA ASP A 116 1.66 -3.91 29.56
C ASP A 116 2.12 -2.46 29.75
N GLY A 117 1.60 -1.54 28.94
CA GLY A 117 1.80 -0.11 29.09
C GLY A 117 0.51 0.70 28.88
N VAL A 118 0.29 1.69 29.74
CA VAL A 118 -0.77 2.70 29.67
C VAL A 118 -0.14 4.07 29.47
N ILE A 119 -0.36 4.65 28.29
CA ILE A 119 0.13 5.99 27.98
C ILE A 119 -0.92 7.05 28.36
N MET A 120 -0.46 8.12 29.01
CA MET A 120 -1.31 9.27 29.33
C MET A 120 -1.96 9.86 28.06
N PHE A 121 -3.27 10.10 28.12
CA PHE A 121 -4.01 10.82 27.09
C PHE A 121 -3.56 12.29 27.08
N SER A 122 -2.64 12.63 26.17
CA SER A 122 -2.10 13.98 26.02
C SER A 122 -1.71 14.26 24.56
N ASP A 123 -1.55 15.53 24.20
CA ASP A 123 -0.94 15.92 22.92
C ASP A 123 0.59 15.87 23.01
N ILE A 124 1.27 15.72 21.86
CA ILE A 124 2.73 15.87 21.81
C ILE A 124 3.18 17.32 21.97
N LEU A 125 2.28 18.28 21.70
CA LEU A 125 2.51 19.72 21.74
C LEU A 125 2.16 20.37 23.08
N THR A 126 1.73 19.58 24.08
CA THR A 126 1.28 20.06 25.39
C THR A 126 2.20 21.09 26.07
N PRO A 127 3.55 21.05 25.93
CA PRO A 127 4.41 22.08 26.52
C PRO A 127 4.30 23.47 25.85
N LEU A 128 3.83 23.59 24.61
CA LEU A 128 3.92 24.82 23.82
C LEU A 128 3.20 26.04 24.45
N PRO A 129 1.96 25.92 25.00
CA PRO A 129 1.28 27.05 25.63
C PRO A 129 2.07 27.65 26.80
N ALA A 130 2.74 26.81 27.60
CA ALA A 130 3.59 27.27 28.70
C ALA A 130 4.79 28.09 28.20
N LEU A 131 5.26 27.84 26.98
CA LEU A 131 6.31 28.61 26.31
C LEU A 131 5.81 29.89 25.64
N GLY A 132 4.49 30.13 25.62
CA GLY A 132 3.87 31.26 24.92
C GLY A 132 3.43 30.96 23.49
N ILE A 133 3.42 29.69 23.06
CA ILE A 133 2.96 29.28 21.73
C ILE A 133 1.60 28.59 21.88
N GLU A 134 0.53 29.36 21.67
CA GLU A 134 -0.83 28.81 21.70
C GLU A 134 -1.14 27.97 20.47
N PHE A 135 -1.82 26.84 20.69
CA PHE A 135 -2.30 25.97 19.64
C PHE A 135 -3.70 25.44 19.95
N ASP A 136 -4.42 25.07 18.90
CA ASP A 136 -5.70 24.35 18.97
C ASP A 136 -5.67 23.15 18.04
N VAL A 137 -6.47 22.12 18.33
CA VAL A 137 -6.59 20.94 17.46
C VAL A 137 -7.94 20.96 16.77
N VAL A 138 -7.93 21.17 15.45
CA VAL A 138 -9.15 21.26 14.65
C VAL A 138 -9.46 19.93 13.96
N PRO A 139 -10.72 19.42 14.05
CA PRO A 139 -11.12 18.18 13.38
C PRO A 139 -10.72 18.15 11.91
N LYS A 140 -10.14 17.04 11.46
CA LYS A 140 -9.64 16.80 10.09
C LYS A 140 -8.50 17.72 9.61
N LYS A 141 -8.08 18.73 10.39
CA LYS A 141 -6.96 19.63 10.08
C LYS A 141 -5.73 19.41 10.97
N GLY A 142 -5.93 18.88 12.18
CA GLY A 142 -4.86 18.66 13.16
C GLY A 142 -4.56 19.92 13.98
N PRO A 143 -3.40 19.97 14.66
CA PRO A 143 -2.98 21.16 15.41
C PRO A 143 -2.78 22.37 14.48
N ILE A 144 -3.21 23.53 14.96
CA ILE A 144 -3.10 24.85 14.33
C ILE A 144 -2.51 25.80 15.37
N ILE A 145 -1.45 26.51 14.98
CA ILE A 145 -0.81 27.57 15.77
C ILE A 145 -1.15 28.90 15.09
N GLN A 146 -1.85 29.76 15.84
CA GLN A 146 -2.42 30.99 15.28
C GLN A 146 -1.34 32.03 14.93
N GLN A 147 -0.25 32.07 15.69
CA GLN A 147 0.88 32.97 15.51
C GLN A 147 2.16 32.17 15.30
N PRO A 148 2.44 31.68 14.07
CA PRO A 148 3.63 30.90 13.82
C PRO A 148 4.89 31.77 13.88
N LEU A 149 6.01 31.17 14.30
CA LEU A 149 7.29 31.87 14.45
C LEU A 149 7.92 32.19 13.09
N ARG A 150 8.35 33.44 12.91
CA ARG A 150 8.87 34.01 11.65
C ARG A 150 10.17 34.78 11.82
N SER A 151 10.52 35.23 13.04
CA SER A 151 11.74 36.00 13.29
C SER A 151 12.47 35.59 14.57
N MET A 152 13.74 36.00 14.67
CA MET A 152 14.58 35.70 15.83
C MET A 152 14.06 36.39 17.10
N GLU A 153 13.50 37.58 16.96
CA GLU A 153 12.90 38.36 18.05
C GLU A 153 11.75 37.58 18.68
N GLN A 154 10.87 36.98 17.87
CA GLN A 154 9.78 36.14 18.38
C GLN A 154 10.26 34.89 19.12
N ILE A 155 11.43 34.35 18.76
CA ILE A 155 12.04 33.22 19.49
C ILE A 155 12.60 33.70 20.83
N GLN A 156 13.21 34.88 20.87
CA GLN A 156 13.75 35.47 22.09
C GLN A 156 12.66 35.89 23.08
N GLU A 157 11.44 36.16 22.60
CA GLU A 157 10.26 36.45 23.42
C GLU A 157 9.60 35.18 24.01
N LEU A 158 10.03 33.99 23.58
CA LEU A 158 9.48 32.74 24.14
C LEU A 158 9.80 32.61 25.62
N ARG A 159 8.79 32.21 26.39
CA ARG A 159 8.95 32.02 27.83
C ARG A 159 9.78 30.76 28.09
N PRO A 160 10.73 30.78 29.04
CA PRO A 160 11.34 29.56 29.54
C PRO A 160 10.31 28.77 30.35
N LEU A 161 10.38 27.44 30.31
CA LEU A 161 9.56 26.58 31.18
C LEU A 161 10.23 26.45 32.55
N GLU A 162 10.00 27.38 33.47
CA GLU A 162 10.63 27.37 34.80
C GLU A 162 10.07 26.29 35.72
N ASP A 163 8.75 26.28 35.89
CA ASP A 163 8.05 25.30 36.71
C ASP A 163 6.90 24.65 35.90
N PRO A 164 7.11 23.41 35.39
CA PRO A 164 6.06 22.64 34.75
C PRO A 164 4.87 22.34 35.69
N GLY A 165 5.08 22.22 37.00
CA GLY A 165 4.02 21.94 37.97
C GLY A 165 3.04 23.10 38.12
N GLN A 166 3.53 24.34 38.01
CA GLN A 166 2.66 25.53 38.02
C GLN A 166 1.94 25.73 36.68
N SER A 167 2.64 25.52 35.56
CA SER A 167 2.12 25.83 34.22
C SER A 167 1.29 24.70 33.60
N LEU A 168 1.52 23.45 33.99
CA LEU A 168 0.86 22.25 33.48
C LEU A 168 0.39 21.33 34.64
N PRO A 169 -0.34 21.85 35.64
CA PRO A 169 -0.64 21.13 36.90
C PRO A 169 -1.42 19.83 36.70
N PHE A 170 -2.20 19.73 35.62
CA PHE A 170 -2.99 18.53 35.30
C PHE A 170 -2.12 17.29 35.02
N ILE A 171 -0.88 17.46 34.57
CA ILE A 171 0.04 16.34 34.29
C ILE A 171 0.32 15.53 35.54
N HIS A 172 0.55 16.22 36.66
CA HIS A 172 0.77 15.59 37.95
C HIS A 172 -0.41 14.73 38.38
N THR A 173 -1.61 15.33 38.37
CA THR A 173 -2.85 14.65 38.75
C THR A 173 -3.12 13.42 37.89
N ILE A 174 -2.94 13.53 36.57
CA ILE A 174 -3.21 12.42 35.65
C ILE A 174 -2.24 11.26 35.90
N LEU A 175 -0.93 11.52 35.92
CA LEU A 175 0.07 10.45 36.04
C LEU A 175 0.00 9.75 37.41
N GLN A 176 -0.24 10.49 38.49
CA GLN A 176 -0.44 9.89 39.81
C GLN A 176 -1.69 8.98 39.85
N ALA A 177 -2.81 9.46 39.33
CA ALA A 177 -4.05 8.68 39.28
C ALA A 177 -3.87 7.42 38.43
N LEU A 178 -3.26 7.53 37.25
CA LEU A 178 -2.96 6.37 36.41
C LEU A 178 -2.05 5.37 37.12
N ARG A 179 -1.02 5.84 37.82
CA ARG A 179 -0.10 4.98 38.59
C ARG A 179 -0.82 4.22 39.70
N GLN A 180 -1.76 4.86 40.39
CA GLN A 180 -2.57 4.25 41.43
C GLN A 180 -3.54 3.20 40.86
N GLU A 181 -4.24 3.54 39.77
CA GLU A 181 -5.26 2.68 39.15
C GLU A 181 -4.67 1.40 38.54
N VAL A 182 -3.53 1.49 37.84
CA VAL A 182 -2.93 0.33 37.17
C VAL A 182 -2.02 -0.50 38.08
N GLY A 183 -1.55 0.07 39.19
CA GLY A 183 -0.70 -0.60 40.17
C GLY A 183 0.56 -1.24 39.54
N SER A 184 0.80 -2.52 39.84
CA SER A 184 1.90 -3.30 39.24
C SER A 184 1.48 -4.06 37.97
N ALA A 185 0.23 -3.94 37.53
CA ALA A 185 -0.29 -4.70 36.38
C ALA A 185 0.16 -4.12 35.03
N SER A 186 0.48 -2.83 34.98
CA SER A 186 0.92 -2.15 33.75
C SER A 186 1.89 -1.00 34.05
N THR A 187 2.70 -0.64 33.07
CA THR A 187 3.62 0.50 33.16
C THR A 187 2.90 1.78 32.77
N VAL A 188 3.03 2.86 33.54
CA VAL A 188 2.50 4.18 33.13
C VAL A 188 3.53 4.93 32.29
N LEU A 189 3.14 5.35 31.08
CA LEU A 189 3.99 6.07 30.15
C LEU A 189 3.63 7.56 30.07
N GLY A 190 4.65 8.39 30.23
CA GLY A 190 4.65 9.79 29.81
C GLY A 190 4.91 9.94 28.30
N PHE A 191 4.62 11.11 27.76
CA PHE A 191 4.66 11.36 26.32
C PHE A 191 4.98 12.81 25.99
N VAL A 192 5.83 13.03 24.98
CA VAL A 192 6.09 14.36 24.43
C VAL A 192 6.64 14.29 23.00
N GLY A 193 6.47 15.34 22.22
CA GLY A 193 7.14 15.48 20.92
C GLY A 193 8.62 15.85 21.06
N SER A 194 9.43 15.49 20.07
CA SER A 194 10.83 15.93 19.98
C SER A 194 10.97 17.43 19.68
N PRO A 195 12.13 18.06 19.98
CA PRO A 195 12.41 19.46 19.62
C PRO A 195 12.14 19.77 18.15
N TRP A 196 12.58 18.91 17.23
CA TRP A 196 12.31 19.06 15.79
C TRP A 196 10.82 19.06 15.48
N THR A 197 10.06 18.16 16.10
CA THR A 197 8.62 18.09 15.89
C THR A 197 7.90 19.34 16.37
N LEU A 198 8.21 19.82 17.57
CA LEU A 198 7.60 21.03 18.14
C LEU A 198 7.98 22.28 17.33
N ALA A 199 9.24 22.39 16.92
CA ALA A 199 9.72 23.47 16.06
C ALA A 199 9.00 23.49 14.71
N ALA A 200 8.84 22.32 14.07
CA ALA A 200 8.13 22.21 12.81
C ALA A 200 6.69 22.71 12.94
N TYR A 201 5.96 22.35 14.00
CA TYR A 201 4.61 22.89 14.22
C TYR A 201 4.62 24.41 14.45
N ALA A 202 5.50 24.89 15.34
CA ALA A 202 5.61 26.31 15.68
C ALA A 202 5.94 27.20 14.46
N VAL A 203 6.73 26.69 13.52
CA VAL A 203 7.08 27.39 12.28
C VAL A 203 6.01 27.17 11.21
N GLU A 204 5.53 25.96 10.96
CA GLU A 204 4.54 25.74 9.90
C GLU A 204 3.21 26.46 10.17
N GLY A 205 2.79 26.47 11.45
CA GLY A 205 1.52 26.97 11.92
C GLY A 205 0.38 25.95 11.84
N LYS A 206 0.63 24.78 11.25
CA LYS A 206 -0.34 23.69 11.09
C LYS A 206 0.38 22.40 10.73
N SER A 207 -0.36 21.29 10.71
CA SER A 207 0.13 20.06 10.07
C SER A 207 0.39 20.32 8.58
N ASP A 208 1.63 20.13 8.14
CA ASP A 208 2.06 20.28 6.75
C ASP A 208 2.79 19.02 6.29
N LYS A 209 2.52 18.58 5.06
CA LYS A 209 3.03 17.30 4.52
C LYS A 209 4.52 17.34 4.13
N HIS A 210 5.15 18.51 4.14
CA HIS A 210 6.51 18.67 3.63
C HIS A 210 7.43 19.50 4.55
N CYS A 211 6.86 20.18 5.55
CA CYS A 211 7.55 21.11 6.46
C CYS A 211 8.36 22.17 5.70
N MET A 212 7.76 22.74 4.64
CA MET A 212 8.47 23.61 3.70
C MET A 212 9.01 24.87 4.37
N LYS A 213 8.27 25.52 5.27
CA LYS A 213 8.74 26.77 5.92
C LYS A 213 9.88 26.50 6.88
N THR A 214 9.78 25.40 7.62
CA THR A 214 10.82 24.94 8.56
C THR A 214 12.09 24.59 7.80
N LYS A 215 11.98 23.92 6.65
CA LYS A 215 13.13 23.67 5.76
C LYS A 215 13.67 24.96 5.13
N THR A 216 12.82 25.89 4.71
CA THR A 216 13.27 27.20 4.23
C THR A 216 14.09 27.92 5.30
N MET A 217 13.64 27.90 6.56
CA MET A 217 14.39 28.43 7.71
C MET A 217 15.70 27.69 7.92
N MET A 218 15.70 26.36 7.84
CA MET A 218 16.91 25.53 7.93
C MET A 218 17.98 25.97 6.92
N PHE A 219 17.60 26.25 5.67
CA PHE A 219 18.55 26.65 4.62
C PHE A 219 18.95 28.13 4.68
N HIS A 220 18.02 29.04 4.95
CA HIS A 220 18.28 30.48 4.86
C HIS A 220 18.68 31.12 6.20
N ASN A 221 18.24 30.54 7.32
CA ASN A 221 18.53 31.05 8.65
C ASN A 221 18.69 29.90 9.68
N PRO A 222 19.72 29.03 9.50
CA PRO A 222 19.94 27.90 10.40
C PRO A 222 20.18 28.34 11.86
N ARG A 223 20.77 29.52 12.09
CA ARG A 223 20.98 30.08 13.44
C ARG A 223 19.67 30.25 14.19
N MET A 224 18.66 30.79 13.52
CA MET A 224 17.33 30.96 14.10
C MET A 224 16.69 29.61 14.45
N LEU A 225 16.80 28.63 13.55
CA LEU A 225 16.27 27.28 13.81
C LEU A 225 16.98 26.60 14.99
N HIS A 226 18.31 26.68 15.07
CA HIS A 226 19.07 26.13 16.20
C HIS A 226 18.71 26.81 17.53
N ALA A 227 18.46 28.13 17.53
CA ALA A 227 18.02 28.83 18.73
C ALA A 227 16.65 28.32 19.23
N LEU A 228 15.69 28.11 18.32
CA LEU A 228 14.39 27.53 18.66
C LEU A 228 14.53 26.09 19.18
N LEU A 229 15.31 25.26 18.49
CA LEU A 229 15.55 23.87 18.90
C LEU A 229 16.21 23.79 20.28
N LYS A 230 17.14 24.70 20.58
CA LYS A 230 17.79 24.78 21.90
C LYS A 230 16.80 25.20 22.99
N HIS A 231 15.99 26.23 22.76
CA HIS A 231 14.95 26.66 23.71
C HIS A 231 13.96 25.54 24.03
N LEU A 232 13.49 24.84 22.99
CA LEU A 232 12.59 23.68 23.14
C LEU A 232 13.26 22.55 23.91
N THR A 233 14.54 22.26 23.63
CA THR A 233 15.32 21.24 24.34
C THR A 233 15.40 21.51 25.84
N GLU A 234 15.69 22.75 26.23
CA GLU A 234 15.76 23.15 27.64
C GLU A 234 14.42 23.00 28.36
N ALA A 235 13.33 23.38 27.70
CA ALA A 235 11.98 23.19 28.22
C ALA A 235 11.62 21.71 28.34
N LEU A 236 11.94 20.91 27.34
CA LEU A 236 11.58 19.49 27.29
C LEU A 236 12.32 18.65 28.33
N VAL A 237 13.57 18.97 28.69
CA VAL A 237 14.27 18.32 29.81
C VAL A 237 13.44 18.47 31.10
N ARG A 238 13.05 19.71 31.44
CA ARG A 238 12.26 20.00 32.64
C ARG A 238 10.89 19.33 32.60
N TYR A 239 10.24 19.35 31.44
CA TYR A 239 8.92 18.73 31.27
C TYR A 239 8.97 17.20 31.40
N VAL A 240 9.99 16.55 30.83
CA VAL A 240 10.17 15.10 30.96
C VAL A 240 10.48 14.73 32.41
N CYS A 241 11.40 15.43 33.08
CA CYS A 241 11.66 15.21 34.52
C CYS A 241 10.38 15.37 35.35
N HIS A 242 9.56 16.40 35.07
CA HIS A 242 8.29 16.60 35.77
C HIS A 242 7.29 15.45 35.55
N GLN A 243 7.22 14.87 34.35
CA GLN A 243 6.39 13.68 34.11
C GLN A 243 6.88 12.49 34.94
N ILE A 244 8.19 12.29 35.01
CA ILE A 244 8.79 11.21 35.81
C ILE A 244 8.47 11.40 37.29
N ASP A 245 8.68 12.60 37.82
CA ASP A 245 8.38 12.96 39.21
C ASP A 245 6.89 12.83 39.56
N SER A 246 6.04 12.96 38.54
CA SER A 246 4.59 12.83 38.65
C SER A 246 4.09 11.39 38.55
N GLY A 247 4.96 10.42 38.26
CA GLY A 247 4.62 8.99 38.26
C GLY A 247 4.73 8.28 36.90
N ALA A 248 5.22 8.95 35.85
CA ALA A 248 5.59 8.24 34.62
C ALA A 248 6.78 7.32 34.89
N GLN A 249 6.62 6.04 34.59
CA GLN A 249 7.67 5.02 34.77
C GLN A 249 8.56 4.87 33.54
N VAL A 250 8.07 5.32 32.39
CA VAL A 250 8.79 5.40 31.12
C VAL A 250 8.28 6.65 30.41
N VAL A 251 9.13 7.38 29.68
CA VAL A 251 8.68 8.54 28.87
C VAL A 251 9.08 8.36 27.42
N GLN A 252 8.12 8.50 26.51
CA GLN A 252 8.37 8.46 25.08
C GLN A 252 8.53 9.87 24.49
N ILE A 253 9.68 10.10 23.84
CA ILE A 253 10.00 11.26 23.00
C ILE A 253 9.72 10.88 21.55
N PHE A 254 8.76 11.57 20.93
CA PHE A 254 8.24 11.21 19.61
C PHE A 254 8.62 12.24 18.54
N ASP A 255 9.43 11.85 17.58
CA ASP A 255 9.70 12.62 16.37
C ASP A 255 8.75 12.23 15.23
N SER A 256 7.71 13.04 15.04
CA SER A 256 6.66 12.83 14.03
C SER A 256 7.18 13.07 12.60
N TRP A 257 8.18 13.94 12.45
CA TRP A 257 8.60 14.52 11.17
C TRP A 257 10.01 14.09 10.78
N ALA A 258 10.60 13.11 11.46
CA ALA A 258 11.93 12.59 11.14
C ALA A 258 12.07 12.21 9.66
N HIS A 259 11.07 11.55 9.06
CA HIS A 259 11.04 11.17 7.64
C HIS A 259 11.20 12.32 6.64
N HIS A 260 10.96 13.57 7.03
CA HIS A 260 11.16 14.72 6.16
C HIS A 260 12.60 15.21 6.07
N LEU A 261 13.49 14.71 6.94
CA LEU A 261 14.90 15.07 6.96
C LEU A 261 15.75 14.06 6.17
N SER A 262 16.76 14.53 5.44
CA SER A 262 17.84 13.66 4.97
C SER A 262 18.67 13.14 6.15
N PRO A 263 19.53 12.11 5.98
CA PRO A 263 20.41 11.65 7.05
C PRO A 263 21.30 12.76 7.62
N ALA A 264 21.82 13.65 6.78
CA ALA A 264 22.64 14.78 7.23
C ALA A 264 21.81 15.80 8.03
N GLN A 265 20.62 16.17 7.53
CA GLN A 265 19.74 17.11 8.22
C GLN A 265 19.23 16.54 9.56
N PHE A 266 18.97 15.24 9.62
CA PHE A 266 18.56 14.57 10.85
C PHE A 266 19.65 14.61 11.92
N GLN A 267 20.91 14.39 11.50
CA GLN A 267 22.08 14.45 12.36
C GLN A 267 22.40 15.87 12.85
N GLU A 268 21.95 16.91 12.15
CA GLU A 268 22.17 18.30 12.53
C GLU A 268 21.01 18.91 13.34
N PHE A 269 19.76 18.67 12.93
CA PHE A 269 18.60 19.42 13.41
C PHE A 269 17.62 18.63 14.28
N SER A 270 17.73 17.30 14.39
CA SER A 270 16.85 16.50 15.24
C SER A 270 17.60 15.68 16.28
N LEU A 271 18.47 14.77 15.84
CA LEU A 271 19.12 13.79 16.70
C LEU A 271 19.92 14.39 17.86
N PRO A 272 20.76 15.45 17.67
CA PRO A 272 21.55 16.01 18.76
C PRO A 272 20.68 16.57 19.90
N TYR A 273 19.53 17.14 19.55
CA TYR A 273 18.62 17.75 20.52
C TYR A 273 17.80 16.70 21.27
N ALA A 274 17.36 15.63 20.59
CA ALA A 274 16.76 14.49 21.25
C ALA A 274 17.76 13.82 22.21
N GLU A 275 19.01 13.64 21.76
CA GLU A 275 20.08 13.07 22.57
C GLU A 275 20.43 13.93 23.77
N GLU A 276 20.49 15.26 23.64
CA GLU A 276 20.71 16.16 24.77
C GLU A 276 19.61 16.01 25.84
N ILE A 277 18.34 15.85 25.43
CA ILE A 277 17.25 15.61 26.37
C ILE A 277 17.49 14.30 27.12
N ILE A 278 17.77 13.22 26.39
CA ILE A 278 17.95 11.88 26.95
C ILE A 278 19.09 11.89 27.97
N GLN A 279 20.26 12.40 27.61
CA GLN A 279 21.43 12.45 28.50
C GLN A 279 21.16 13.24 29.78
N ARG A 280 20.52 14.42 29.65
CA ARG A 280 20.23 15.28 30.81
C ARG A 280 19.18 14.66 31.71
N VAL A 281 18.13 14.07 31.14
CA VAL A 281 17.10 13.38 31.92
C VAL A 281 17.67 12.14 32.60
N HIS A 282 18.52 11.34 31.94
CA HIS A 282 19.20 10.21 32.57
C HIS A 282 20.13 10.66 33.69
N ALA A 283 20.82 11.80 33.55
CA ALA A 283 21.64 12.36 34.62
C ALA A 283 20.81 12.76 35.86
N GLU A 284 19.60 13.29 35.65
CA GLU A 284 18.71 13.71 36.74
C GLU A 284 17.85 12.56 37.30
N ARG A 285 17.47 11.58 36.47
CA ARG A 285 16.54 10.47 36.75
C ARG A 285 17.05 9.16 36.12
N PRO A 286 18.17 8.60 36.62
CA PRO A 286 18.87 7.48 35.98
C PRO A 286 18.10 6.15 35.98
N SER A 287 17.10 5.99 36.84
CA SER A 287 16.33 4.75 37.00
C SER A 287 15.14 4.62 36.05
N THR A 288 14.87 5.66 35.26
CA THR A 288 13.66 5.78 34.45
C THR A 288 13.99 5.66 32.97
N PRO A 289 13.57 4.57 32.30
CA PRO A 289 13.85 4.37 30.89
C PRO A 289 13.17 5.42 30.00
N LEU A 290 13.84 5.76 28.91
CA LEU A 290 13.34 6.66 27.87
C LEU A 290 13.19 5.93 26.54
N ILE A 291 12.12 6.24 25.83
CA ILE A 291 11.86 5.74 24.47
C ILE A 291 12.09 6.89 23.49
N PHE A 292 12.95 6.69 22.49
CA PHE A 292 13.05 7.58 21.35
C PHE A 292 12.40 6.95 20.12
N HIS A 293 11.28 7.52 19.67
CA HIS A 293 10.57 7.08 18.49
C HIS A 293 10.76 8.07 17.33
N ALA A 294 11.29 7.60 16.20
CA ALA A 294 11.53 8.42 15.01
C ALA A 294 10.68 7.91 13.83
N ASN A 295 9.64 8.66 13.47
CA ASN A 295 8.71 8.27 12.42
C ASN A 295 9.35 8.35 11.02
N GLY A 296 9.38 7.23 10.30
CA GLY A 296 10.12 7.01 9.05
C GLY A 296 11.64 7.13 9.23
N GLY A 297 12.13 6.84 10.44
CA GLY A 297 13.54 6.87 10.82
C GLY A 297 14.35 5.65 10.39
N THR A 298 13.75 4.64 9.74
CA THR A 298 14.45 3.38 9.39
C THR A 298 15.74 3.62 8.60
N GLY A 299 15.75 4.54 7.62
CA GLY A 299 16.95 4.90 6.86
C GLY A 299 18.05 5.63 7.66
N LYS A 300 17.78 5.96 8.93
CA LYS A 300 18.71 6.62 9.87
C LYS A 300 19.07 5.72 11.04
N LEU A 301 18.69 4.44 11.01
CA LEU A 301 18.90 3.52 12.13
C LEU A 301 20.37 3.41 12.54
N GLY A 302 21.31 3.45 11.59
CA GLY A 302 22.74 3.48 11.89
C GLY A 302 23.16 4.71 12.69
N GLN A 303 22.65 5.90 12.35
CA GLN A 303 22.93 7.13 13.10
C GLN A 303 22.25 7.12 14.47
N ILE A 304 21.00 6.67 14.55
CA ILE A 304 20.26 6.56 15.82
C ILE A 304 20.97 5.56 16.75
N GLY A 305 21.31 4.36 16.27
CA GLY A 305 21.98 3.35 17.09
C GLY A 305 23.39 3.73 17.53
N ALA A 306 24.08 4.60 16.79
CA ALA A 306 25.43 5.06 17.13
C ALA A 306 25.45 6.28 18.06
N HIS A 307 24.41 7.11 18.04
CA HIS A 307 24.44 8.44 18.68
C HIS A 307 23.22 8.74 19.58
N CYS A 308 22.25 7.83 19.70
CA CYS A 308 21.13 7.95 20.61
C CYS A 308 21.32 7.01 21.81
N SER A 309 21.28 7.55 23.02
CA SER A 309 21.43 6.81 24.28
C SER A 309 20.10 6.38 24.91
N ALA A 310 18.97 6.54 24.22
CA ALA A 310 17.68 6.07 24.72
C ALA A 310 17.68 4.55 24.96
N ASP A 311 17.02 4.12 26.04
CA ASP A 311 16.94 2.71 26.44
C ASP A 311 16.13 1.87 25.43
N VAL A 312 15.15 2.51 24.77
CA VAL A 312 14.31 1.88 23.74
C VAL A 312 14.26 2.75 22.49
N LEU A 313 14.57 2.16 21.33
CA LEU A 313 14.55 2.81 20.03
C LEU A 313 13.37 2.32 19.18
N GLY A 314 12.55 3.23 18.67
CA GLY A 314 11.39 2.94 17.82
C GLY A 314 11.45 3.63 16.45
N PRO A 315 12.23 3.14 15.47
CA PRO A 315 12.24 3.70 14.12
C PRO A 315 11.12 3.09 13.26
N SER A 316 10.12 3.86 12.82
CA SER A 316 9.12 3.33 11.87
C SER A 316 9.60 3.42 10.42
N SER A 317 8.99 2.64 9.51
CA SER A 317 9.19 2.75 8.05
C SER A 317 8.05 3.53 7.41
N ALA A 318 8.37 4.57 6.63
CA ALA A 318 7.40 5.28 5.78
C ALA A 318 7.27 4.66 4.37
N SER A 319 8.03 3.60 4.09
CA SER A 319 8.10 2.95 2.78
C SER A 319 8.45 1.48 2.98
N SER A 320 7.76 0.57 2.29
CA SER A 320 8.20 -0.80 2.11
C SER A 320 9.53 -0.79 1.36
N VAL A 321 10.66 -0.81 2.08
CA VAL A 321 11.98 -0.94 1.45
C VAL A 321 12.14 -2.38 0.99
N HIS A 322 11.82 -2.64 -0.27
CA HIS A 322 12.30 -3.82 -0.98
C HIS A 322 13.75 -3.57 -1.41
N GLY A 323 14.67 -4.28 -0.77
CA GLY A 323 15.94 -4.76 -1.30
C GLY A 323 16.92 -3.75 -1.92
N GLN A 324 17.92 -3.34 -1.14
CA GLN A 324 19.31 -3.29 -1.62
C GLN A 324 20.26 -3.40 -0.43
N TYR A 325 20.90 -4.57 -0.30
CA TYR A 325 22.04 -4.79 0.59
C TYR A 325 23.27 -4.09 0.03
N VAL A 326 24.03 -3.40 0.88
CA VAL A 326 25.49 -3.28 0.72
C VAL A 326 26.09 -3.79 2.03
N ALA A 327 26.49 -5.06 2.00
CA ALA A 327 27.45 -5.60 2.95
C ALA A 327 28.83 -5.06 2.57
N SER A 328 29.59 -4.56 3.55
CA SER A 328 31.05 -4.53 3.43
C SER A 328 31.61 -5.39 4.56
N ASP A 329 32.40 -6.34 4.11
CA ASP A 329 32.95 -7.52 4.77
C ASP A 329 34.12 -7.13 5.69
N THR A 330 34.30 -7.81 6.82
CA THR A 330 35.63 -8.25 7.25
C THR A 330 35.54 -9.33 8.33
N THR A 331 36.39 -10.33 8.14
CA THR A 331 36.36 -11.70 8.65
C THR A 331 37.46 -11.95 9.69
N HIS A 332 37.21 -12.92 10.61
CA HIS A 332 38.12 -13.94 11.19
C HIS A 332 37.68 -14.34 12.62
N ARG A 333 37.69 -15.59 13.10
CA ARG A 333 37.85 -16.94 12.52
C ARG A 333 37.46 -17.97 13.61
N LYS A 334 36.81 -19.06 13.17
CA LYS A 334 36.87 -20.45 13.68
C LYS A 334 36.73 -20.73 15.19
N GLU A 335 35.73 -21.56 15.53
CA GLU A 335 36.02 -22.85 16.16
C GLU A 335 34.97 -23.91 15.77
N SER A 336 35.49 -25.12 15.60
CA SER A 336 34.88 -26.32 15.02
C SER A 336 34.09 -27.10 16.06
N LEU A 337 32.85 -27.50 15.76
CA LEU A 337 32.22 -28.69 16.32
C LEU A 337 31.23 -29.24 15.28
N GLY A 338 31.53 -30.41 14.74
CA GLY A 338 30.71 -31.09 13.74
C GLY A 338 29.47 -31.72 14.35
N PHE A 339 28.37 -31.68 13.60
CA PHE A 339 27.29 -32.66 13.71
C PHE A 339 26.72 -32.95 12.32
N SER A 340 26.51 -34.24 12.10
CA SER A 340 26.18 -34.98 10.89
C SER A 340 24.83 -34.65 10.27
N ASP A 341 24.76 -34.78 8.95
CA ASP A 341 23.55 -34.81 8.12
C ASP A 341 22.49 -35.75 8.69
N GLY A 342 21.35 -35.17 9.05
CA GLY A 342 20.12 -35.87 9.39
C GLY A 342 18.95 -35.15 8.73
N ALA A 343 18.46 -35.72 7.63
CA ALA A 343 17.31 -35.23 6.88
C ALA A 343 16.07 -35.13 7.80
N ALA A 344 15.56 -33.91 7.98
CA ALA A 344 14.22 -33.68 8.50
C ALA A 344 13.50 -32.72 7.54
N SER A 345 12.44 -33.21 6.92
CA SER A 345 11.58 -32.51 5.98
C SER A 345 10.98 -31.25 6.63
N THR A 346 11.39 -30.07 6.18
CA THR A 346 10.68 -28.83 6.49
C THR A 346 9.45 -28.72 5.59
N ALA A 347 8.29 -29.09 6.13
CA ALA A 347 7.02 -28.59 5.61
C ALA A 347 7.00 -27.06 5.84
N GLN A 348 7.10 -26.28 4.77
CA GLN A 348 6.89 -24.84 4.79
C GLN A 348 5.43 -24.57 5.15
N TYR A 349 5.19 -24.15 6.40
CA TYR A 349 3.96 -23.45 6.75
C TYR A 349 4.18 -21.96 6.46
N ASP A 350 3.54 -21.46 5.40
CA ASP A 350 3.41 -20.02 5.14
C ASP A 350 2.48 -19.41 6.20
N TYR A 351 3.08 -18.81 7.24
CA TYR A 351 2.35 -18.06 8.27
C TYR A 351 2.29 -16.58 7.88
N GLN A 352 1.09 -16.07 7.58
CA GLN A 352 0.82 -14.63 7.38
C GLN A 352 0.27 -14.01 8.67
N ALA A 353 0.86 -12.90 9.13
CA ALA A 353 0.48 -12.23 10.36
C ALA A 353 -0.85 -11.45 10.22
N PRO A 354 -1.79 -11.53 11.18
CA PRO A 354 -3.12 -10.90 11.10
C PRO A 354 -3.09 -9.36 10.98
N SER A 355 -2.03 -8.70 11.46
CA SER A 355 -1.88 -7.24 11.45
C SER A 355 -1.09 -6.68 10.27
N SER A 356 -0.66 -7.53 9.33
CA SER A 356 -0.01 -7.08 8.09
C SER A 356 -0.99 -6.66 6.99
N ILE A 357 -2.29 -6.73 7.26
CA ILE A 357 -3.31 -6.18 6.36
C ILE A 357 -3.46 -4.69 6.74
N THR A 358 -2.63 -3.85 6.13
CA THR A 358 -2.89 -2.41 5.99
C THR A 358 -4.38 -2.21 5.78
N ALA A 359 -5.04 -1.42 6.65
CA ALA A 359 -6.45 -1.04 6.60
C ALA A 359 -7.13 -1.56 5.32
N ALA A 360 -7.77 -2.72 5.42
CA ALA A 360 -8.20 -3.48 4.25
C ALA A 360 -9.27 -2.67 3.51
N THR A 361 -8.89 -1.82 2.57
CA THR A 361 -9.87 -1.14 1.71
C THR A 361 -10.57 -2.17 0.83
N GLU A 362 -11.75 -1.86 0.30
CA GLU A 362 -12.45 -2.72 -0.68
C GLU A 362 -11.51 -3.04 -1.84
N LEU A 363 -10.64 -2.10 -2.22
CA LEU A 363 -9.61 -2.31 -3.23
C LEU A 363 -8.57 -3.36 -2.83
N SER A 364 -8.08 -3.34 -1.59
CA SER A 364 -7.09 -4.31 -1.12
C SER A 364 -7.67 -5.73 -1.02
N ALA A 365 -8.90 -5.87 -0.50
CA ALA A 365 -9.60 -7.14 -0.41
C ALA A 365 -9.94 -7.69 -1.81
N LEU A 366 -10.39 -6.82 -2.72
CA LEU A 366 -10.61 -7.20 -4.13
C LEU A 366 -9.31 -7.60 -4.82
N SER A 367 -8.20 -6.91 -4.56
CA SER A 367 -6.89 -7.20 -5.15
C SER A 367 -6.28 -8.52 -4.66
N ALA A 368 -6.72 -9.03 -3.50
CA ALA A 368 -6.36 -10.36 -3.02
C ALA A 368 -7.10 -11.47 -3.77
N LEU A 369 -8.32 -11.21 -4.25
CA LEU A 369 -9.15 -12.17 -4.97
C LEU A 369 -9.01 -12.10 -6.49
N SER A 370 -8.72 -10.92 -7.03
CA SER A 370 -8.69 -10.63 -8.47
C SER A 370 -7.50 -9.75 -8.83
N SER A 371 -6.92 -9.95 -10.01
CA SER A 371 -5.86 -9.06 -10.48
C SER A 371 -6.46 -7.76 -11.03
N VAL A 372 -6.42 -6.69 -10.23
CA VAL A 372 -6.91 -5.38 -10.63
C VAL A 372 -5.91 -4.71 -11.59
N VAL A 373 -6.40 -4.31 -12.76
CA VAL A 373 -5.64 -3.65 -13.84
C VAL A 373 -6.23 -2.26 -14.06
N PRO A 374 -5.45 -1.18 -14.00
CA PRO A 374 -5.97 0.15 -14.31
C PRO A 374 -6.30 0.27 -15.81
N ASP A 375 -7.42 0.92 -16.14
CA ASP A 375 -7.91 1.06 -17.52
C ASP A 375 -6.98 1.88 -18.43
N THR A 376 -6.10 2.71 -17.86
CA THR A 376 -5.09 3.44 -18.62
C THR A 376 -3.78 3.54 -17.84
N TYR A 377 -2.65 3.26 -18.51
CA TYR A 377 -1.31 3.41 -17.95
C TYR A 377 -0.90 4.88 -17.69
N LEU A 378 -1.73 5.83 -18.13
CA LEU A 378 -1.63 7.27 -17.83
C LEU A 378 -2.40 7.66 -16.57
N SER A 379 -3.04 6.70 -15.89
CA SER A 379 -3.81 6.96 -14.68
C SER A 379 -2.93 7.62 -13.63
N ARG A 380 -3.37 8.80 -13.16
CA ARG A 380 -2.74 9.46 -12.01
C ARG A 380 -2.79 8.56 -10.78
N SER A 381 -3.69 7.59 -10.75
CA SER A 381 -3.97 6.66 -9.64
C SER A 381 -3.08 5.41 -9.65
N LEU A 382 -2.10 5.28 -10.56
CA LEU A 382 -1.15 4.16 -10.56
C LEU A 382 -0.39 4.00 -9.24
N HIS A 383 -0.17 5.09 -8.50
CA HIS A 383 0.47 5.07 -7.18
C HIS A 383 -0.37 4.38 -6.09
N VAL A 384 -1.65 4.11 -6.36
CA VAL A 384 -2.58 3.43 -5.43
C VAL A 384 -2.43 1.90 -5.50
N LEU A 385 -1.91 1.36 -6.60
CA LEU A 385 -1.69 -0.08 -6.78
C LEU A 385 -0.22 -0.42 -6.44
N ALA A 386 0.00 -1.44 -5.61
CA ALA A 386 1.34 -1.81 -5.11
C ALA A 386 2.33 -2.25 -6.20
N SER A 387 1.84 -2.66 -7.38
CA SER A 387 2.58 -2.80 -8.64
C SER A 387 1.58 -3.23 -9.72
N PRO A 388 1.53 -2.60 -10.92
CA PRO A 388 0.60 -3.03 -11.96
C PRO A 388 0.99 -4.40 -12.52
N LYS A 389 0.06 -5.36 -12.48
CA LYS A 389 0.26 -6.74 -12.99
C LYS A 389 0.17 -6.84 -14.51
N ALA A 390 -0.45 -5.89 -15.19
CA ALA A 390 -0.56 -5.87 -16.65
C ALA A 390 -0.64 -4.43 -17.17
N ALA A 391 -0.34 -4.23 -18.45
CA ALA A 391 -0.57 -2.98 -19.15
C ALA A 391 -1.07 -3.23 -20.58
N THR A 392 -1.76 -2.25 -21.13
CA THR A 392 -2.23 -2.24 -22.52
C THR A 392 -1.56 -1.10 -23.27
N VAL A 393 -1.21 -1.36 -24.54
CA VAL A 393 -0.69 -0.37 -25.47
C VAL A 393 -1.57 -0.40 -26.72
N SER A 394 -2.20 0.73 -26.99
CA SER A 394 -3.12 0.96 -28.10
C SER A 394 -2.91 2.34 -28.68
N SER A 395 -3.45 2.57 -29.88
CA SER A 395 -3.39 3.86 -30.57
C SER A 395 -3.94 5.01 -29.73
N SER A 396 -5.01 4.75 -28.95
CA SER A 396 -5.58 5.72 -28.01
C SER A 396 -4.61 6.10 -26.86
N VAL A 397 -3.83 5.14 -26.34
CA VAL A 397 -2.81 5.39 -25.32
C VAL A 397 -1.67 6.22 -25.90
N LEU A 398 -1.18 5.86 -27.08
CA LEU A 398 -0.12 6.60 -27.78
C LEU A 398 -0.56 8.04 -28.10
N TYR A 399 -1.78 8.22 -28.61
CA TYR A 399 -2.37 9.53 -28.81
C TYR A 399 -2.42 10.33 -27.51
N GLY A 400 -2.87 9.73 -26.40
CA GLY A 400 -2.90 10.38 -25.08
C GLY A 400 -1.53 10.84 -24.59
N ILE A 401 -0.47 10.06 -24.84
CA ILE A 401 0.93 10.42 -24.53
C ILE A 401 1.34 11.66 -25.33
N LEU A 402 1.07 11.69 -26.64
CA LEU A 402 1.42 12.84 -27.49
C LEU A 402 0.65 14.13 -27.14
N GLN A 403 -0.58 14.01 -26.63
CA GLN A 403 -1.38 15.17 -26.21
C GLN A 403 -0.97 15.76 -24.84
N SER A 404 -0.13 15.06 -24.07
CA SER A 404 0.28 15.48 -22.71
C SER A 404 1.81 15.60 -22.58
N PRO A 405 2.45 16.51 -23.36
CA PRO A 405 3.91 16.60 -23.44
C PRO A 405 4.55 16.87 -22.07
N GLY A 406 5.66 16.16 -21.80
CA GLY A 406 6.42 16.30 -20.55
C GLY A 406 5.95 15.45 -19.37
N SER A 407 4.74 14.87 -19.39
CA SER A 407 4.26 13.98 -18.32
C SER A 407 4.89 12.58 -18.38
N GLN A 408 5.20 12.08 -19.59
CA GLN A 408 5.83 10.77 -19.82
C GLN A 408 6.95 10.85 -20.87
N ARG A 409 7.99 11.66 -20.59
CA ARG A 409 9.10 11.92 -21.53
C ARG A 409 9.69 10.65 -22.15
N GLU A 410 9.89 9.59 -21.36
CA GLU A 410 10.44 8.32 -21.88
C GLU A 410 9.52 7.65 -22.92
N ALA A 411 8.21 7.64 -22.69
CA ALA A 411 7.24 7.03 -23.61
C ALA A 411 7.06 7.90 -24.86
N GLU A 412 7.08 9.22 -24.69
CA GLU A 412 7.07 10.18 -25.79
C GLU A 412 8.29 9.98 -26.69
N THR A 413 9.50 9.93 -26.12
CA THR A 413 10.73 9.62 -26.87
C THR A 413 10.68 8.25 -27.55
N ALA A 414 10.05 7.25 -26.92
CA ALA A 414 9.86 5.93 -27.52
C ALA A 414 8.99 5.97 -28.79
N ILE A 415 7.93 6.79 -28.79
CA ILE A 415 7.09 7.05 -29.97
C ILE A 415 7.91 7.78 -31.04
N GLN A 416 8.62 8.85 -30.67
CA GLN A 416 9.40 9.67 -31.61
C GLN A 416 10.50 8.87 -32.32
N ARG A 417 11.18 7.97 -31.59
CA ARG A 417 12.21 7.09 -32.17
C ARG A 417 11.68 6.13 -33.23
N ALA A 418 10.39 5.87 -33.29
CA ALA A 418 9.81 5.01 -34.32
C ALA A 418 9.93 5.61 -35.73
N ILE A 419 10.12 6.92 -35.84
CA ILE A 419 10.29 7.64 -37.12
C ILE A 419 11.58 7.17 -37.82
N TYR A 420 12.65 6.99 -37.05
CA TYR A 420 13.99 6.61 -37.51
C TYR A 420 14.20 5.09 -37.54
N TYR A 421 13.14 4.31 -37.77
CA TYR A 421 13.29 2.86 -37.84
C TYR A 421 13.73 2.44 -39.24
N ASP A 422 14.98 1.95 -39.35
CA ASP A 422 15.66 1.61 -40.60
C ASP A 422 14.82 0.73 -41.54
N GLN A 423 14.08 -0.25 -40.99
CA GLN A 423 13.25 -1.15 -41.81
C GLN A 423 12.06 -0.45 -42.48
N CYS A 424 11.66 0.73 -42.01
CA CYS A 424 10.62 1.54 -42.65
C CYS A 424 11.18 2.49 -43.71
N GLU A 425 12.50 2.72 -43.79
CA GLU A 425 13.08 3.68 -44.74
C GLU A 425 12.84 3.30 -46.20
N SER A 426 12.85 1.99 -46.51
CA SER A 426 12.60 1.49 -47.86
C SER A 426 11.13 1.56 -48.31
N LEU A 427 10.22 1.96 -47.42
CA LEU A 427 8.79 2.07 -47.71
C LEU A 427 8.40 3.53 -48.01
N ALA A 428 7.30 3.72 -48.74
CA ALA A 428 6.78 5.04 -49.08
C ALA A 428 5.30 5.21 -48.70
N GLY A 429 4.90 6.45 -48.41
CA GLY A 429 3.50 6.83 -48.19
C GLY A 429 2.82 6.06 -47.03
N PRO A 430 1.59 5.56 -47.21
CA PRO A 430 0.84 4.89 -46.15
C PRO A 430 1.52 3.64 -45.56
N GLN A 431 2.33 2.93 -46.36
CA GLN A 431 3.06 1.75 -45.91
C GLN A 431 4.18 2.11 -44.94
N LYS A 432 4.89 3.23 -45.20
CA LYS A 432 5.90 3.77 -44.29
C LYS A 432 5.28 4.17 -42.95
N LEU A 433 4.16 4.90 -43.01
CA LEU A 433 3.43 5.32 -41.82
C LEU A 433 2.97 4.11 -40.99
N ALA A 434 2.35 3.11 -41.62
CA ALA A 434 1.91 1.90 -40.92
C ALA A 434 3.08 1.14 -40.26
N CYS A 435 4.24 1.10 -40.90
CA CYS A 435 5.46 0.51 -40.34
C CYS A 435 5.98 1.29 -39.12
N GLN A 436 5.97 2.63 -39.19
CA GLN A 436 6.38 3.49 -38.08
C GLN A 436 5.40 3.42 -36.91
N VAL A 437 4.09 3.31 -37.18
CA VAL A 437 3.06 3.12 -36.15
C VAL A 437 3.27 1.79 -35.43
N ASP A 438 3.48 0.69 -36.14
CA ASP A 438 3.83 -0.61 -35.54
C ASP A 438 5.03 -0.45 -34.59
N LYS A 439 6.08 0.21 -35.07
CA LYS A 439 7.29 0.41 -34.28
C LYS A 439 7.03 1.28 -33.04
N ALA A 440 6.20 2.30 -33.14
CA ALA A 440 5.83 3.15 -32.01
C ALA A 440 5.10 2.34 -30.93
N VAL A 441 4.15 1.49 -31.33
CA VAL A 441 3.40 0.61 -30.42
C VAL A 441 4.35 -0.37 -29.74
N VAL A 442 5.27 -0.99 -30.47
CA VAL A 442 6.29 -1.92 -29.90
C VAL A 442 7.25 -1.21 -28.96
N ASN A 443 7.74 -0.01 -29.32
CA ASN A 443 8.66 0.76 -28.48
C ASN A 443 8.04 1.11 -27.12
N VAL A 444 6.79 1.58 -27.11
CA VAL A 444 6.05 1.87 -25.88
C VAL A 444 5.75 0.59 -25.10
N GLY A 445 5.38 -0.49 -25.79
CA GLY A 445 5.17 -1.79 -25.15
C GLY A 445 6.41 -2.33 -24.46
N ALA A 446 7.58 -2.24 -25.09
CA ALA A 446 8.86 -2.66 -24.51
C ALA A 446 9.21 -1.83 -23.26
N LEU A 447 8.88 -0.53 -23.25
CA LEU A 447 9.00 0.31 -22.07
C LEU A 447 8.06 -0.17 -20.95
N PHE A 448 6.81 -0.48 -21.27
CA PHE A 448 5.82 -0.93 -20.28
C PHE A 448 6.16 -2.30 -19.70
N VAL A 449 6.74 -3.21 -20.49
CA VAL A 449 7.18 -4.54 -20.01
C VAL A 449 8.17 -4.43 -18.84
N ARG A 450 9.00 -3.37 -18.81
CA ARG A 450 9.96 -3.10 -17.72
C ARG A 450 9.30 -2.55 -16.45
N ARG A 451 8.06 -2.07 -16.54
CA ARG A 451 7.35 -1.39 -15.44
C ARG A 451 6.17 -2.17 -14.88
N VAL A 452 5.77 -3.28 -15.51
CA VAL A 452 4.71 -4.16 -15.02
C VAL A 452 5.29 -5.52 -14.63
N GLU A 453 4.69 -6.18 -13.64
CA GLU A 453 5.14 -7.51 -13.21
C GLU A 453 4.67 -8.64 -14.14
N GLY A 454 3.60 -8.47 -14.89
CA GLY A 454 3.04 -9.48 -15.80
C GLY A 454 3.18 -9.12 -17.27
N ARG A 455 2.10 -9.27 -18.05
CA ARG A 455 2.15 -9.18 -19.52
C ARG A 455 1.69 -7.82 -20.04
N VAL A 456 2.21 -7.43 -21.19
CA VAL A 456 1.79 -6.23 -21.94
C VAL A 456 1.00 -6.64 -23.17
N SER A 457 -0.22 -6.10 -23.28
CA SER A 457 -1.11 -6.35 -24.41
C SER A 457 -0.98 -5.26 -25.47
N THR A 458 -0.60 -5.67 -26.67
CA THR A 458 -0.20 -4.81 -27.79
C THR A 458 -1.28 -4.86 -28.87
N GLU A 459 -1.84 -3.71 -29.24
CA GLU A 459 -2.83 -3.57 -30.31
C GLU A 459 -2.29 -4.05 -31.66
N VAL A 460 -3.01 -5.00 -32.27
CA VAL A 460 -2.89 -5.30 -33.70
C VAL A 460 -3.80 -4.33 -34.45
N ASP A 461 -3.36 -3.83 -35.60
CA ASP A 461 -4.08 -2.83 -36.39
C ASP A 461 -5.58 -3.20 -36.55
N PRO A 462 -6.50 -2.40 -35.98
CA PRO A 462 -7.92 -2.70 -35.94
C PRO A 462 -8.59 -2.66 -37.32
N ARG A 463 -7.95 -2.07 -38.34
CA ARG A 463 -8.46 -2.11 -39.73
C ARG A 463 -8.55 -3.53 -40.27
N PHE A 464 -7.74 -4.44 -39.73
CA PHE A 464 -7.71 -5.85 -40.13
C PHE A 464 -8.67 -6.73 -39.34
N ALA A 465 -9.56 -6.16 -38.50
CA ALA A 465 -10.46 -6.92 -37.64
C ALA A 465 -11.22 -8.05 -38.36
N PHE A 466 -11.53 -7.90 -39.65
CA PHE A 466 -12.26 -8.90 -40.45
C PHE A 466 -11.38 -9.61 -41.49
N ASN A 467 -10.07 -9.73 -41.24
CA ASN A 467 -9.14 -10.41 -42.14
C ASN A 467 -8.09 -11.24 -41.36
N THR A 468 -8.26 -12.56 -41.36
CA THR A 468 -7.42 -13.51 -40.63
C THR A 468 -5.94 -13.40 -41.00
N ASP A 469 -5.63 -13.41 -42.30
CA ASP A 469 -4.25 -13.45 -42.79
C ASP A 469 -3.49 -12.16 -42.45
N GLN A 470 -4.16 -11.02 -42.56
CA GLN A 470 -3.55 -9.73 -42.24
C GLN A 470 -3.32 -9.57 -40.73
N ILE A 471 -4.24 -10.06 -39.88
CA ILE A 471 -4.03 -10.11 -38.42
C ILE A 471 -2.82 -10.98 -38.08
N VAL A 472 -2.74 -12.19 -38.64
CA VAL A 472 -1.62 -13.11 -38.38
C VAL A 472 -0.30 -12.51 -38.85
N ALA A 473 -0.24 -11.97 -40.07
CA ALA A 473 0.95 -11.34 -40.61
C ALA A 473 1.43 -10.16 -39.75
N ARG A 474 0.50 -9.31 -39.31
CA ARG A 474 0.81 -8.15 -38.47
C ARG A 474 1.29 -8.57 -37.08
N ALA A 475 0.61 -9.52 -36.44
CA ALA A 475 1.00 -10.03 -35.13
C ALA A 475 2.40 -10.70 -35.14
N LEU A 476 2.73 -11.44 -36.21
CA LEU A 476 4.07 -12.00 -36.40
C LEU A 476 5.14 -10.90 -36.54
N ASN A 477 4.84 -9.84 -37.30
CA ASN A 477 5.73 -8.68 -37.42
C ASN A 477 6.00 -8.01 -36.07
N LEU A 478 4.95 -7.72 -35.29
CA LEU A 478 5.08 -7.12 -33.97
C LEU A 478 5.90 -8.01 -33.02
N THR A 479 5.68 -9.33 -33.06
CA THR A 479 6.42 -10.30 -32.25
C THR A 479 7.91 -10.32 -32.63
N ALA A 480 8.24 -10.25 -33.92
CA ALA A 480 9.63 -10.16 -34.37
C ALA A 480 10.31 -8.87 -33.85
N GLN A 481 9.63 -7.73 -33.93
CA GLN A 481 10.18 -6.46 -33.41
C GLN A 481 10.40 -6.49 -31.89
N TYR A 482 9.52 -7.13 -31.11
CA TYR A 482 9.75 -7.33 -29.68
C TYR A 482 10.99 -8.18 -29.40
N LYS A 483 11.17 -9.26 -30.18
CA LYS A 483 12.34 -10.13 -30.08
C LYS A 483 13.63 -9.36 -30.38
N ASP A 484 13.64 -8.50 -31.40
CA ASP A 484 14.79 -7.64 -31.74
C ASP A 484 15.15 -6.66 -30.61
N MET A 485 14.16 -6.26 -29.81
CA MET A 485 14.35 -5.41 -28.62
C MET A 485 14.71 -6.20 -27.35
N GLY A 486 14.90 -7.51 -27.44
CA GLY A 486 15.22 -8.38 -26.31
C GLY A 486 14.05 -8.58 -25.34
N VAL A 487 12.81 -8.36 -25.77
CA VAL A 487 11.62 -8.61 -24.95
C VAL A 487 11.21 -10.07 -25.08
N PRO A 488 11.10 -10.84 -23.98
CA PRO A 488 10.64 -12.22 -24.03
C PRO A 488 9.19 -12.33 -24.51
N GLN A 489 8.90 -13.28 -25.39
CA GLN A 489 7.59 -13.44 -26.03
C GLN A 489 6.47 -13.68 -25.00
N GLU A 490 6.76 -14.42 -23.93
CA GLU A 490 5.83 -14.73 -22.83
C GLU A 490 5.38 -13.49 -22.03
N ARG A 491 6.08 -12.36 -22.19
CA ARG A 491 5.75 -11.06 -21.59
C ARG A 491 4.77 -10.25 -22.44
N THR A 492 4.44 -10.72 -23.64
CA THR A 492 3.62 -9.97 -24.62
C THR A 492 2.32 -10.72 -24.95
N LEU A 493 1.28 -9.96 -25.27
CA LEU A 493 -0.01 -10.46 -25.75
C LEU A 493 -0.41 -9.67 -27.00
N MET A 494 -0.88 -10.36 -28.04
CA MET A 494 -1.42 -9.71 -29.24
C MET A 494 -2.91 -9.42 -29.05
N ARG A 495 -3.29 -8.15 -29.03
CA ARG A 495 -4.65 -7.66 -28.76
C ARG A 495 -5.43 -7.62 -30.08
N ILE A 496 -6.46 -8.47 -30.21
CA ILE A 496 -7.18 -8.73 -31.46
C ILE A 496 -8.70 -8.58 -31.23
N PRO A 497 -9.44 -7.87 -32.12
CA PRO A 497 -10.91 -7.83 -32.08
C PRO A 497 -11.56 -9.22 -32.17
N GLY A 498 -12.59 -9.46 -31.36
CA GLY A 498 -13.33 -10.73 -31.27
C GLY A 498 -14.30 -11.00 -32.42
N SER A 499 -13.92 -10.66 -33.65
CA SER A 499 -14.59 -11.14 -34.86
C SER A 499 -14.31 -12.63 -35.09
N TRP A 500 -15.04 -13.25 -36.03
CA TRP A 500 -14.76 -14.63 -36.41
C TRP A 500 -13.33 -14.78 -36.93
N GLU A 501 -12.93 -13.87 -37.83
CA GLU A 501 -11.59 -13.84 -38.44
C GLU A 501 -10.50 -13.60 -37.41
N GLY A 502 -10.76 -12.74 -36.41
CA GLY A 502 -9.85 -12.51 -35.28
C GLY A 502 -9.68 -13.74 -34.40
N ILE A 503 -10.75 -14.51 -34.17
CA ILE A 503 -10.70 -15.77 -33.42
C ILE A 503 -9.93 -16.85 -34.21
N GLN A 504 -10.13 -16.94 -35.52
CA GLN A 504 -9.34 -17.85 -36.36
C GLN A 504 -7.86 -17.46 -36.39
N ALA A 505 -7.55 -16.16 -36.44
CA ALA A 505 -6.18 -15.66 -36.37
C ALA A 505 -5.54 -16.04 -35.03
N ALA A 506 -6.30 -15.93 -33.93
CA ALA A 506 -5.83 -16.31 -32.62
C ALA A 506 -5.51 -17.81 -32.51
N LYS A 507 -6.34 -18.68 -33.10
CA LYS A 507 -6.06 -20.12 -33.21
C LYS A 507 -4.71 -20.41 -33.87
N ILE A 508 -4.41 -19.70 -34.96
CA ILE A 508 -3.14 -19.84 -35.70
C ILE A 508 -1.97 -19.32 -34.85
N LEU A 509 -2.12 -18.14 -34.22
CA LEU A 509 -1.06 -17.52 -33.43
C LEU A 509 -0.72 -18.33 -32.17
N GLU A 510 -1.74 -18.81 -31.45
CA GLU A 510 -1.55 -19.64 -30.25
C GLU A 510 -0.89 -20.99 -30.60
N SER A 511 -1.19 -21.57 -31.77
CA SER A 511 -0.49 -22.77 -32.27
C SER A 511 1.01 -22.54 -32.52
N LYS A 512 1.41 -21.28 -32.74
CA LYS A 512 2.81 -20.84 -32.88
C LYS A 512 3.41 -20.35 -31.56
N GLY A 513 2.69 -20.50 -30.45
CA GLY A 513 3.13 -20.06 -29.12
C GLY A 513 3.01 -18.56 -28.88
N ILE A 514 2.35 -17.81 -29.76
CA ILE A 514 2.12 -16.36 -29.62
C ILE A 514 0.83 -16.17 -28.85
N SER A 515 0.94 -15.68 -27.61
CA SER A 515 -0.22 -15.47 -26.75
C SER A 515 -1.11 -14.32 -27.26
N THR A 516 -2.41 -14.56 -27.27
CA THR A 516 -3.43 -13.67 -27.84
C THR A 516 -4.38 -13.16 -26.77
N HIS A 517 -4.91 -11.97 -27.02
CA HIS A 517 -5.86 -11.30 -26.16
C HIS A 517 -7.05 -10.80 -26.99
N ILE A 518 -8.18 -11.49 -26.86
CA ILE A 518 -9.40 -11.21 -27.61
C ILE A 518 -10.20 -10.12 -26.92
N ILE A 519 -10.45 -9.01 -27.61
CA ILE A 519 -11.18 -7.85 -27.10
C ILE A 519 -12.50 -7.65 -27.85
N LEU A 520 -13.34 -6.69 -27.43
CA LEU A 520 -14.65 -6.44 -28.03
C LEU A 520 -15.57 -7.68 -27.99
N VAL A 521 -15.56 -8.37 -26.85
CA VAL A 521 -16.39 -9.55 -26.59
C VAL A 521 -17.68 -9.11 -25.88
N TYR A 522 -18.81 -9.38 -26.52
CA TYR A 522 -20.15 -8.96 -26.09
C TYR A 522 -21.16 -10.11 -26.04
N SER A 523 -20.82 -11.28 -26.58
CA SER A 523 -21.66 -12.48 -26.56
C SER A 523 -20.92 -13.70 -25.97
N PHE A 524 -21.70 -14.69 -25.54
CA PHE A 524 -21.14 -15.96 -25.08
C PHE A 524 -20.48 -16.74 -26.22
N ALA A 525 -21.06 -16.69 -27.43
CA ALA A 525 -20.51 -17.34 -28.62
C ALA A 525 -19.11 -16.84 -28.96
N GLN A 526 -18.85 -15.52 -28.83
CA GLN A 526 -17.50 -14.96 -28.99
C GLN A 526 -16.51 -15.54 -28.00
N ALA A 527 -16.90 -15.59 -26.73
CA ALA A 527 -16.03 -16.09 -25.67
C ALA A 527 -15.79 -17.61 -25.79
N ALA A 528 -16.83 -18.39 -26.08
CA ALA A 528 -16.73 -19.83 -26.27
C ALA A 528 -15.82 -20.16 -27.47
N ALA A 529 -16.06 -19.53 -28.63
CA ALA A 529 -15.22 -19.72 -29.82
C ALA A 529 -13.77 -19.29 -29.58
N ALA A 530 -13.54 -18.18 -28.89
CA ALA A 530 -12.19 -17.74 -28.51
C ALA A 530 -11.48 -18.72 -27.57
N ALA A 531 -12.18 -19.27 -26.58
CA ALA A 531 -11.64 -20.25 -25.64
C ALA A 531 -11.33 -21.58 -26.34
N GLN A 532 -12.22 -22.04 -27.23
CA GLN A 532 -12.02 -23.21 -28.10
C GLN A 532 -10.84 -23.03 -29.06
N ALA A 533 -10.63 -21.82 -29.57
CA ALA A 533 -9.45 -21.46 -30.38
C ALA A 533 -8.14 -21.46 -29.57
N GLY A 534 -8.22 -21.50 -28.23
CA GLY A 534 -7.06 -21.53 -27.34
C GLY A 534 -6.53 -20.15 -26.97
N ALA A 535 -7.34 -19.09 -27.10
CA ALA A 535 -6.92 -17.74 -26.75
C ALA A 535 -6.42 -17.65 -25.29
N SER A 536 -5.30 -16.96 -25.08
CA SER A 536 -4.72 -16.81 -23.75
C SER A 536 -5.57 -15.92 -22.83
N VAL A 537 -6.15 -14.85 -23.35
CA VAL A 537 -6.99 -13.91 -22.59
C VAL A 537 -8.23 -13.50 -23.40
N ILE A 538 -9.38 -13.42 -22.75
CA ILE A 538 -10.65 -12.93 -23.33
C ILE A 538 -11.14 -11.74 -22.51
N GLN A 539 -11.44 -10.62 -23.16
CA GLN A 539 -11.88 -9.38 -22.54
C GLN A 539 -13.34 -9.03 -22.89
N PRO A 540 -14.32 -9.50 -22.09
CA PRO A 540 -15.69 -9.04 -22.20
C PRO A 540 -15.84 -7.59 -21.71
N ASN A 541 -16.75 -6.84 -22.33
CA ASN A 541 -17.03 -5.45 -21.96
C ASN A 541 -18.42 -5.31 -21.31
N LEU A 542 -18.41 -5.18 -19.99
CA LEU A 542 -19.61 -5.08 -19.16
C LEU A 542 -20.40 -3.79 -19.44
N GLY A 543 -19.69 -2.66 -19.52
CA GLY A 543 -20.30 -1.33 -19.59
C GLY A 543 -21.01 -1.04 -20.90
N GLN A 544 -20.39 -1.39 -22.03
CA GLN A 544 -21.00 -1.17 -23.35
C GLN A 544 -22.22 -2.07 -23.56
N LEU A 545 -22.18 -3.31 -23.08
CA LEU A 545 -23.31 -4.23 -23.12
C LEU A 545 -24.50 -3.68 -22.32
N GLY A 546 -24.25 -3.18 -21.09
CA GLY A 546 -25.28 -2.52 -20.28
C GLY A 546 -25.87 -1.27 -20.94
N ASP A 547 -25.06 -0.46 -21.62
CA ASP A 547 -25.54 0.72 -22.36
C ASP A 547 -26.43 0.35 -23.54
N TRP A 548 -26.11 -0.74 -24.23
CA TRP A 548 -26.88 -1.18 -25.39
C TRP A 548 -28.26 -1.68 -24.96
N PHE A 549 -28.35 -2.52 -23.91
CA PHE A 549 -29.64 -3.01 -23.41
C PHE A 549 -30.50 -1.91 -22.79
N ARG A 550 -29.89 -0.85 -22.23
CA ARG A 550 -30.65 0.33 -21.77
C ARG A 550 -31.24 1.13 -22.93
N ARG A 551 -30.54 1.19 -24.07
CA ARG A 551 -31.04 1.83 -25.31
C ARG A 551 -32.05 0.96 -26.05
N ASN A 552 -31.99 -0.36 -25.86
CA ASN A 552 -32.84 -1.35 -26.52
C ASN A 552 -33.61 -2.21 -25.49
N PRO A 553 -34.57 -1.63 -24.74
CA PRO A 553 -35.27 -2.33 -23.66
C PRO A 553 -36.09 -3.54 -24.13
N GLY A 554 -36.54 -3.55 -25.40
CA GLY A 554 -37.28 -4.65 -26.01
C GLY A 554 -36.43 -5.74 -26.69
N ALA A 555 -35.11 -5.62 -26.65
CA ALA A 555 -34.23 -6.64 -27.22
C ALA A 555 -34.27 -7.93 -26.40
N ILE A 556 -34.28 -9.08 -27.10
CA ILE A 556 -34.23 -10.40 -26.47
C ILE A 556 -32.87 -10.57 -25.79
N ARG A 557 -32.89 -10.79 -24.47
CA ARG A 557 -31.69 -10.93 -23.63
C ARG A 557 -31.18 -12.36 -23.55
N ASP A 558 -32.11 -13.30 -23.54
CA ASP A 558 -31.90 -14.73 -23.53
C ASP A 558 -32.98 -15.37 -24.41
N PRO A 559 -32.63 -15.98 -25.56
CA PRO A 559 -33.59 -16.67 -26.42
C PRO A 559 -34.23 -17.89 -25.74
N THR A 560 -33.54 -18.46 -24.75
CA THR A 560 -33.95 -19.68 -24.02
C THR A 560 -34.62 -19.38 -22.68
N GLY A 561 -34.58 -18.11 -22.24
CA GLY A 561 -35.16 -17.64 -21.00
C GLY A 561 -36.58 -17.07 -21.16
N PRO A 562 -37.33 -16.90 -20.07
CA PRO A 562 -38.64 -16.26 -20.12
C PRO A 562 -38.52 -14.82 -20.66
N ARG A 563 -39.48 -14.37 -21.49
CA ARG A 563 -39.54 -12.98 -21.96
C ARG A 563 -39.57 -12.04 -20.75
N GLN A 564 -38.59 -11.13 -20.70
CA GLN A 564 -38.51 -10.07 -19.69
C GLN A 564 -39.06 -8.77 -20.28
N ASP A 565 -40.33 -8.79 -20.63
CA ASP A 565 -41.11 -7.68 -21.21
C ASP A 565 -41.76 -6.78 -20.14
N SER A 566 -41.53 -7.04 -18.84
CA SER A 566 -42.01 -6.18 -17.76
C SER A 566 -40.87 -5.32 -17.19
N GLY A 567 -41.01 -4.00 -17.32
CA GLY A 567 -40.07 -2.96 -16.89
C GLY A 567 -39.85 -2.83 -15.37
N SER A 568 -39.68 -3.94 -14.64
CA SER A 568 -39.27 -3.95 -13.23
C SER A 568 -37.89 -4.58 -13.11
N LEU A 569 -36.84 -3.79 -13.31
CA LEU A 569 -35.50 -4.18 -12.93
C LEU A 569 -35.37 -4.06 -11.41
N GLY A 570 -35.32 -5.20 -10.71
CA GLY A 570 -34.69 -5.25 -9.40
C GLY A 570 -33.23 -4.82 -9.54
N LEU A 571 -32.69 -4.15 -8.52
CA LEU A 571 -31.29 -3.67 -8.45
C LEU A 571 -30.20 -4.76 -8.68
N GLY A 572 -30.57 -6.04 -8.82
CA GLY A 572 -29.67 -7.19 -8.99
C GLY A 572 -29.56 -7.80 -10.40
N ASP A 573 -30.34 -7.38 -11.40
CA ASP A 573 -30.37 -8.03 -12.73
C ASP A 573 -29.56 -7.26 -13.80
N ASN A 574 -28.23 -7.23 -13.67
CA ASN A 574 -27.35 -6.69 -14.71
C ASN A 574 -27.02 -7.80 -15.75
N PRO A 575 -27.53 -7.72 -17.01
CA PRO A 575 -27.32 -8.77 -18.01
C PRO A 575 -25.85 -9.00 -18.35
N GLY A 576 -25.03 -7.95 -18.28
CA GLY A 576 -23.61 -8.09 -18.52
C GLY A 576 -22.87 -8.83 -17.41
N LEU A 577 -23.32 -8.73 -16.14
CA LEU A 577 -22.73 -9.51 -15.05
C LEU A 577 -23.02 -11.00 -15.25
N LYS A 578 -24.25 -11.35 -15.65
CA LYS A 578 -24.63 -12.74 -15.96
C LYS A 578 -23.81 -13.33 -17.12
N LEU A 579 -23.61 -12.55 -18.18
CA LEU A 579 -22.77 -12.98 -19.31
C LEU A 579 -21.33 -13.24 -18.85
N VAL A 580 -20.75 -12.30 -18.12
CA VAL A 580 -19.37 -12.39 -17.63
C VAL A 580 -19.20 -13.59 -16.69
N GLU A 581 -20.15 -13.83 -15.78
CA GLU A 581 -20.16 -14.99 -14.91
C GLU A 581 -20.23 -16.31 -15.70
N ARG A 582 -21.11 -16.38 -16.71
CA ARG A 582 -21.21 -17.55 -17.60
C ARG A 582 -19.91 -17.81 -18.36
N ILE A 583 -19.27 -16.76 -18.89
CA ILE A 583 -17.97 -16.85 -19.59
C ILE A 583 -16.88 -17.37 -18.64
N TYR A 584 -16.80 -16.83 -17.43
CA TYR A 584 -15.82 -17.26 -16.43
C TYR A 584 -15.99 -18.74 -16.10
N ASN A 585 -17.22 -19.17 -15.80
CA ASN A 585 -17.50 -20.57 -15.46
C ASN A 585 -17.16 -21.52 -16.61
N TYR A 586 -17.44 -21.11 -17.86
CA TYR A 586 -17.13 -21.90 -19.05
C TYR A 586 -15.61 -22.06 -19.25
N CYS A 587 -14.87 -20.94 -19.20
CA CYS A 587 -13.42 -20.95 -19.38
C CYS A 587 -12.74 -21.77 -18.29
N HIS A 588 -13.08 -21.56 -17.02
CA HIS A 588 -12.44 -22.30 -15.92
C HIS A 588 -12.79 -23.79 -15.90
N LYS A 589 -13.97 -24.18 -16.41
CA LYS A 589 -14.36 -25.59 -16.49
C LYS A 589 -13.76 -26.33 -17.68
N HIS A 590 -13.80 -25.74 -18.88
CA HIS A 590 -13.44 -26.42 -20.13
C HIS A 590 -12.09 -25.98 -20.71
N HIS A 591 -11.64 -24.75 -20.42
CA HIS A 591 -10.47 -24.13 -21.01
C HIS A 591 -9.60 -23.39 -19.97
N PRO A 592 -9.06 -24.07 -18.93
CA PRO A 592 -8.46 -23.42 -17.76
C PRO A 592 -7.21 -22.55 -18.06
N ARG A 593 -6.62 -22.69 -19.26
CA ARG A 593 -5.52 -21.85 -19.76
C ARG A 593 -5.99 -20.46 -20.18
N THR A 594 -7.23 -20.33 -20.65
CA THR A 594 -7.82 -19.07 -21.09
C THR A 594 -8.28 -18.27 -19.89
N LYS A 595 -7.73 -17.07 -19.71
CA LYS A 595 -8.06 -16.16 -18.60
C LYS A 595 -9.10 -15.13 -19.02
N VAL A 596 -9.95 -14.72 -18.09
CA VAL A 596 -11.02 -13.74 -18.37
C VAL A 596 -10.68 -12.39 -17.75
N MET A 597 -10.65 -11.35 -18.58
CA MET A 597 -10.33 -9.98 -18.18
C MET A 597 -11.50 -9.03 -18.42
N VAL A 598 -12.27 -8.71 -17.40
CA VAL A 598 -13.48 -7.89 -17.58
C VAL A 598 -13.12 -6.42 -17.69
N SER A 599 -13.78 -5.71 -18.62
CA SER A 599 -13.62 -4.27 -18.80
C SER A 599 -14.94 -3.52 -18.81
N GLY A 600 -14.88 -2.18 -18.80
CA GLY A 600 -16.08 -1.34 -18.78
C GLY A 600 -16.80 -1.34 -17.43
N ILE A 601 -16.08 -1.57 -16.33
CA ILE A 601 -16.62 -1.54 -14.96
C ILE A 601 -16.80 -0.07 -14.55
N ARG A 602 -18.07 0.35 -14.39
CA ARG A 602 -18.43 1.77 -14.14
C ARG A 602 -18.80 2.10 -12.70
N ARG A 603 -19.15 1.07 -11.91
CA ARG A 603 -19.61 1.21 -10.53
C ARG A 603 -18.80 0.27 -9.65
N LYS A 604 -18.51 0.69 -8.41
CA LYS A 604 -17.82 -0.18 -7.45
C LYS A 604 -18.59 -1.46 -7.15
N GLN A 605 -19.92 -1.42 -7.14
CA GLN A 605 -20.74 -2.62 -6.91
C GLN A 605 -20.57 -3.67 -8.01
N ASP A 606 -20.41 -3.25 -9.27
CA ASP A 606 -20.17 -4.16 -10.39
C ASP A 606 -18.77 -4.82 -10.25
N ALA A 607 -17.77 -4.09 -9.73
CA ALA A 607 -16.44 -4.64 -9.44
C ALA A 607 -16.48 -5.70 -8.31
N LEU A 608 -17.19 -5.41 -7.22
CA LEU A 608 -17.36 -6.31 -6.08
C LEU A 608 -18.18 -7.56 -6.43
N ALA A 609 -19.18 -7.43 -7.30
CA ALA A 609 -19.96 -8.57 -7.81
C ALA A 609 -19.12 -9.56 -8.63
N LEU A 610 -17.97 -9.11 -9.16
CA LEU A 610 -17.02 -9.90 -9.92
C LEU A 610 -15.78 -10.30 -9.11
N ALA A 611 -15.82 -10.19 -7.79
CA ALA A 611 -14.72 -10.62 -6.93
C ALA A 611 -14.39 -12.11 -7.14
N GLY A 612 -13.13 -12.41 -7.45
CA GLY A 612 -12.64 -13.73 -7.85
C GLY A 612 -12.39 -13.90 -9.37
N MET A 613 -12.70 -12.88 -10.18
CA MET A 613 -12.33 -12.82 -11.60
C MET A 613 -10.80 -12.84 -11.80
N ASP A 614 -10.30 -13.42 -12.89
CA ASP A 614 -8.86 -13.47 -13.17
C ASP A 614 -8.25 -12.05 -13.24
N TYR A 615 -8.86 -11.18 -14.06
CA TYR A 615 -8.45 -9.78 -14.20
C TYR A 615 -9.66 -8.83 -14.25
N LEU A 616 -9.53 -7.68 -13.57
CA LEU A 616 -10.54 -6.61 -13.57
C LEU A 616 -9.92 -5.32 -14.08
N VAL A 617 -10.39 -4.83 -15.22
CA VAL A 617 -9.98 -3.53 -15.77
C VAL A 617 -10.87 -2.43 -15.18
N VAL A 618 -10.27 -1.60 -14.33
CA VAL A 618 -10.97 -0.63 -13.49
C VAL A 618 -10.47 0.79 -13.77
N GLY A 619 -11.39 1.73 -13.99
CA GLY A 619 -11.06 3.15 -14.19
C GLY A 619 -10.84 3.91 -12.88
N ASP A 620 -10.19 5.08 -12.96
CA ASP A 620 -9.76 5.91 -11.82
C ASP A 620 -10.85 6.21 -10.79
N LYS A 621 -12.07 6.49 -11.26
CA LYS A 621 -13.23 6.76 -10.39
C LYS A 621 -13.51 5.57 -9.48
N VAL A 622 -13.60 4.37 -10.06
CA VAL A 622 -13.93 3.14 -9.33
C VAL A 622 -12.75 2.72 -8.45
N LEU A 623 -11.51 2.87 -8.91
CA LEU A 623 -10.31 2.65 -8.10
C LEU A 623 -10.30 3.55 -6.86
N SER A 624 -10.64 4.84 -7.01
CA SER A 624 -10.69 5.79 -5.91
C SER A 624 -11.82 5.48 -4.92
N GLU A 625 -13.00 5.08 -5.41
CA GLU A 625 -14.12 4.67 -4.57
C GLU A 625 -13.81 3.40 -3.75
N LEU A 626 -13.19 2.39 -4.39
CA LEU A 626 -12.78 1.15 -3.72
C LEU A 626 -11.63 1.39 -2.73
N GLY A 627 -10.67 2.25 -3.08
CA GLY A 627 -9.55 2.61 -2.21
C GLY A 627 -9.95 3.53 -1.05
N GLY A 628 -11.08 4.22 -1.15
CA GLY A 628 -11.61 5.08 -0.09
C GLY A 628 -12.65 4.42 0.81
N THR A 629 -13.02 3.15 0.56
CA THR A 629 -13.98 2.40 1.38
C THR A 629 -13.26 1.32 2.20
N ASP A 630 -13.36 1.38 3.53
CA ASP A 630 -12.76 0.39 4.42
C ASP A 630 -13.62 -0.90 4.49
N THR A 631 -12.98 -2.08 4.59
CA THR A 631 -13.65 -3.38 4.80
C THR A 631 -13.44 -3.90 6.23
N LEU A 632 -14.35 -4.75 6.68
CA LEU A 632 -14.29 -5.41 7.99
C LEU A 632 -13.19 -6.48 8.08
N GLN A 633 -12.58 -6.91 6.96
CA GLN A 633 -11.41 -7.80 6.98
C GLN A 633 -10.16 -7.16 7.60
N GLY A 634 -10.16 -5.83 7.81
CA GLY A 634 -9.17 -5.14 8.64
C GLY A 634 -9.45 -5.19 10.15
N TYR A 635 -10.59 -5.74 10.57
CA TYR A 635 -10.99 -5.95 11.96
C TYR A 635 -11.08 -7.45 12.25
N ASN A 636 -9.97 -8.04 12.69
CA ASN A 636 -10.03 -9.30 13.40
C ASN A 636 -10.20 -8.98 14.89
N ASP A 637 -11.41 -9.14 15.41
CA ASP A 637 -11.77 -8.95 16.82
C ASP A 637 -11.39 -10.14 17.71
N GLY A 638 -10.78 -11.20 17.13
CA GLY A 638 -10.42 -12.42 17.86
C GLY A 638 -11.62 -13.26 18.29
N PHE A 639 -12.84 -12.91 17.88
CA PHE A 639 -14.07 -13.63 18.16
C PHE A 639 -14.75 -14.09 16.87
N SER A 640 -14.11 -15.00 16.14
CA SER A 640 -14.83 -15.79 15.13
C SER A 640 -14.37 -17.24 15.13
N ALA A 641 -14.95 -18.00 16.06
CA ALA A 641 -15.10 -19.44 15.89
C ALA A 641 -16.13 -19.68 14.77
N SER A 642 -15.68 -20.32 13.70
CA SER A 642 -16.45 -21.17 12.76
C SER A 642 -17.99 -21.03 12.79
N GLY A 643 -18.55 -20.30 11.82
CA GLY A 643 -19.95 -20.35 11.43
C GLY A 643 -20.19 -19.58 10.11
N PRO A 644 -20.97 -20.12 9.15
CA PRO A 644 -21.30 -19.38 7.93
C PRO A 644 -22.36 -18.31 8.26
N GLU A 645 -22.25 -17.14 7.61
CA GLU A 645 -23.14 -15.98 7.68
C GLU A 645 -22.96 -15.01 8.88
N GLN A 646 -22.09 -14.00 8.69
CA GLN A 646 -22.19 -12.72 9.39
C GLN A 646 -22.39 -11.57 8.37
N PRO A 647 -23.43 -10.73 8.51
CA PRO A 647 -23.69 -9.63 7.59
C PRO A 647 -22.87 -8.39 7.98
N GLY A 648 -21.74 -8.18 7.30
CA GLY A 648 -20.92 -6.98 7.42
C GLY A 648 -19.62 -7.07 6.60
N SER A 649 -19.57 -6.33 5.49
CA SER A 649 -18.44 -5.99 4.58
C SER A 649 -17.11 -6.79 4.63
N THR A 650 -17.17 -8.11 4.47
CA THR A 650 -16.06 -8.87 3.86
C THR A 650 -16.30 -8.96 2.35
N VAL A 651 -15.31 -8.62 1.52
CA VAL A 651 -15.44 -8.82 0.06
C VAL A 651 -15.39 -10.33 -0.18
N GLU A 652 -16.54 -10.95 -0.38
CA GLU A 652 -16.64 -12.38 -0.65
C GLU A 652 -16.29 -12.71 -2.10
N ALA A 653 -15.55 -13.81 -2.30
CA ALA A 653 -15.33 -14.36 -3.64
C ALA A 653 -16.66 -14.83 -4.24
N ARG A 654 -17.17 -14.12 -5.24
CA ARG A 654 -18.40 -14.44 -5.97
C ARG A 654 -18.17 -15.47 -7.08
N LEU A 655 -16.96 -15.43 -7.64
CA LEU A 655 -16.50 -16.32 -8.71
C LEU A 655 -15.38 -17.21 -8.16
N THR A 656 -15.53 -18.52 -8.28
CA THR A 656 -14.54 -19.49 -7.79
C THR A 656 -14.40 -20.65 -8.76
N PRO A 657 -13.21 -21.29 -8.85
CA PRO A 657 -13.03 -22.49 -9.67
C PRO A 657 -13.98 -23.65 -9.29
N ALA A 658 -14.36 -23.75 -8.00
CA ALA A 658 -15.33 -24.73 -7.53
C ALA A 658 -16.73 -24.50 -8.12
N LYS A 659 -17.19 -23.25 -8.13
CA LYS A 659 -18.48 -22.86 -8.76
C LYS A 659 -18.45 -23.11 -10.27
N ALA A 660 -17.33 -22.81 -10.92
CA ALA A 660 -17.13 -23.08 -12.34
C ALA A 660 -17.25 -24.58 -12.65
N ALA A 661 -16.59 -25.44 -11.87
CA ALA A 661 -16.66 -26.90 -12.04
C ALA A 661 -18.09 -27.46 -11.89
N ALA A 662 -18.85 -26.95 -10.91
CA ALA A 662 -20.23 -27.34 -10.63
C ALA A 662 -21.25 -26.84 -11.66
N THR A 663 -20.93 -25.78 -12.41
CA THR A 663 -21.85 -25.19 -13.40
C THR A 663 -22.11 -26.16 -14.55
N GLN A 664 -23.38 -26.42 -14.87
CA GLN A 664 -23.75 -27.25 -16.01
C GLN A 664 -23.89 -26.37 -17.26
N PHE A 665 -23.38 -26.88 -18.38
CA PHE A 665 -23.51 -26.26 -19.70
C PHE A 665 -24.28 -27.23 -20.60
N ALA A 666 -25.11 -26.70 -21.51
CA ALA A 666 -25.77 -27.51 -22.51
C ALA A 666 -24.74 -28.10 -23.48
N SER A 667 -25.06 -29.23 -24.14
CA SER A 667 -24.16 -29.84 -25.12
C SER A 667 -23.77 -28.86 -26.22
N GLU A 668 -24.74 -28.07 -26.68
CA GLU A 668 -24.57 -27.01 -27.68
C GLU A 668 -23.58 -25.90 -27.28
N ASP A 669 -23.33 -25.67 -25.99
CA ASP A 669 -22.35 -24.68 -25.52
C ASP A 669 -20.91 -25.22 -25.61
N THR A 670 -20.75 -26.55 -25.60
CA THR A 670 -19.46 -27.25 -25.64
C THR A 670 -19.06 -27.69 -27.05
N GLU A 671 -20.06 -27.74 -27.94
CA GLU A 671 -20.00 -27.77 -29.41
C GLU A 671 -18.87 -26.92 -30.01
N PRO A 672 -17.87 -27.41 -30.79
CA PRO A 672 -17.03 -26.52 -31.58
C PRO A 672 -17.89 -25.67 -32.53
N LEU A 673 -17.84 -24.35 -32.36
CA LEU A 673 -18.64 -23.41 -33.15
C LEU A 673 -18.12 -23.32 -34.59
N GLY A 674 -19.00 -23.53 -35.57
CA GLY A 674 -18.75 -23.20 -36.97
C GLY A 674 -19.02 -21.72 -37.26
N GLU A 675 -18.58 -21.21 -38.41
CA GLU A 675 -18.76 -19.79 -38.77
C GLU A 675 -20.22 -19.35 -38.82
N ALA A 676 -21.08 -20.15 -39.47
CA ALA A 676 -22.50 -19.84 -39.60
C ALA A 676 -23.19 -19.78 -38.23
N ASP A 677 -22.94 -20.77 -37.38
CA ASP A 677 -23.50 -20.84 -36.02
C ASP A 677 -22.95 -19.73 -35.12
N PHE A 678 -21.66 -19.40 -35.25
CA PHE A 678 -21.07 -18.24 -34.58
C PHE A 678 -21.78 -16.94 -34.96
N ARG A 679 -21.97 -16.69 -36.26
CA ARG A 679 -22.61 -15.45 -36.74
C ARG A 679 -24.06 -15.33 -36.31
N ASP A 680 -24.79 -16.45 -36.27
CA ASP A 680 -26.15 -16.53 -35.76
C ASP A 680 -26.20 -16.25 -34.24
N ARG A 681 -25.42 -17.00 -33.45
CA ARG A 681 -25.34 -16.86 -31.98
C ARG A 681 -24.70 -15.56 -31.49
N LEU A 682 -23.94 -14.87 -32.34
CA LEU A 682 -23.43 -13.52 -32.05
C LEU A 682 -24.60 -12.55 -31.82
N GLY A 683 -25.70 -12.75 -32.56
CA GLY A 683 -26.93 -11.97 -32.47
C GLY A 683 -26.74 -10.50 -32.85
N GLN A 684 -27.86 -9.77 -32.89
CA GLN A 684 -27.88 -8.34 -33.24
C GLN A 684 -27.00 -7.50 -32.30
N THR A 685 -27.10 -7.73 -30.99
CA THR A 685 -26.34 -6.97 -29.98
C THR A 685 -24.83 -7.15 -30.17
N GLY A 686 -24.37 -8.39 -30.37
CA GLY A 686 -22.95 -8.68 -30.56
C GLY A 686 -22.42 -8.08 -31.86
N GLN A 687 -23.19 -8.16 -32.95
CA GLN A 687 -22.83 -7.58 -34.24
C GLN A 687 -22.70 -6.05 -34.17
N GLU A 688 -23.73 -5.35 -33.67
CA GLU A 688 -23.72 -3.89 -33.59
C GLU A 688 -22.60 -3.36 -32.69
N LEU A 689 -22.38 -3.99 -31.53
CA LEU A 689 -21.33 -3.58 -30.60
C LEU A 689 -19.92 -3.90 -31.12
N LEU A 690 -19.74 -5.03 -31.81
CA LEU A 690 -18.48 -5.37 -32.45
C LEU A 690 -18.14 -4.35 -33.54
N ASP A 691 -19.07 -4.07 -34.46
CA ASP A 691 -18.89 -3.11 -35.54
C ASP A 691 -18.62 -1.70 -35.01
N HIS A 692 -19.39 -1.27 -34.01
CA HIS A 692 -19.19 0.01 -33.36
C HIS A 692 -17.82 0.08 -32.67
N GLY A 693 -17.43 -0.98 -31.96
CA GLY A 693 -16.15 -1.07 -31.27
C GLY A 693 -14.96 -1.01 -32.24
N VAL A 694 -15.00 -1.77 -33.33
CA VAL A 694 -13.96 -1.77 -34.37
C VAL A 694 -13.84 -0.38 -35.00
N ARG A 695 -14.97 0.25 -35.38
CA ARG A 695 -14.96 1.64 -35.89
C ARG A 695 -14.34 2.62 -34.90
N GLY A 696 -14.61 2.46 -33.61
CA GLY A 696 -13.99 3.27 -32.56
C GLY A 696 -12.48 3.12 -32.52
N LEU A 697 -11.97 1.88 -32.53
CA LEU A 697 -10.52 1.61 -32.56
C LEU A 697 -9.85 2.16 -33.83
N VAL A 698 -10.49 2.02 -35.00
CA VAL A 698 -9.99 2.59 -36.27
C VAL A 698 -9.97 4.12 -36.22
N ALA A 699 -10.98 4.75 -35.63
CA ALA A 699 -11.00 6.20 -35.45
C ALA A 699 -9.90 6.67 -34.49
N ASP A 700 -9.63 5.92 -33.42
CA ASP A 700 -8.54 6.20 -32.48
C ASP A 700 -7.16 6.08 -33.15
N LEU A 701 -6.98 5.06 -34.00
CA LEU A 701 -5.79 4.91 -34.84
C LEU A 701 -5.64 6.10 -35.80
N GLY A 702 -6.70 6.54 -36.48
CA GLY A 702 -6.63 7.71 -37.36
C GLY A 702 -6.22 8.99 -36.63
N ARG A 703 -6.75 9.24 -35.42
CA ARG A 703 -6.33 10.39 -34.59
C ARG A 703 -4.85 10.30 -34.20
N PHE A 704 -4.36 9.11 -33.91
CA PHE A 704 -2.95 8.89 -33.63
C PHE A 704 -2.09 9.11 -34.88
N GLU A 705 -2.44 8.51 -36.02
CA GLU A 705 -1.75 8.69 -37.31
C GLU A 705 -1.66 10.18 -37.69
N ASP A 706 -2.73 10.95 -37.51
CA ASP A 706 -2.75 12.39 -37.76
C ASP A 706 -1.80 13.17 -36.84
N ALA A 707 -1.82 12.87 -35.54
CA ALA A 707 -0.94 13.51 -34.56
C ALA A 707 0.53 13.13 -34.78
N PHE A 708 0.78 11.87 -35.11
CA PHE A 708 2.11 11.34 -35.40
C PHE A 708 2.67 11.96 -36.68
N THR A 709 1.89 12.07 -37.75
CA THR A 709 2.32 12.68 -39.02
C THR A 709 2.64 14.16 -38.85
N LYS A 710 1.84 14.92 -38.08
CA LYS A 710 2.17 16.32 -37.74
C LYS A 710 3.51 16.45 -37.03
N TYR A 711 3.83 15.47 -36.18
CA TYR A 711 5.13 15.43 -35.51
C TYR A 711 6.25 15.11 -36.50
N VAL A 712 6.08 14.10 -37.38
CA VAL A 712 7.06 13.77 -38.43
C VAL A 712 7.36 14.99 -39.31
N GLY A 713 6.33 15.68 -39.79
CA GLY A 713 6.47 16.86 -40.64
C GLY A 713 7.01 18.12 -39.95
N SER A 714 7.21 18.08 -38.63
CA SER A 714 7.91 19.14 -37.87
C SER A 714 9.38 18.78 -37.55
N ALA A 715 9.77 17.52 -37.78
CA ALA A 715 11.12 16.99 -37.55
C ALA A 715 11.95 16.87 -38.83
N GLU A 716 11.30 16.90 -40.01
CA GLU A 716 11.89 17.23 -41.31
C GLU A 716 11.99 18.76 -41.48
#